data_AF-A0A1D6MHY7-F1
#
_entry.id   AF-A0A1D6MHY7-F1
#
_cell.length_a   1.000
_cell.length_b   1.000
_cell.length_c   1.000
_cell.angle_alpha   90.00
_cell.angle_beta   90.00
_cell.angle_gamma   90.00
#
_symmetry.space_group_name_H-M   'P 1'
#
loop_
_entity.id
_entity.type
_entity.pdbx_description
1 polymer ?
#
loop_
_entity_poly.entity_id
_entity_poly.type
_entity_poly.pdbx_seq_one_letter_code
_entity_poly.pdbx_strand_id
1 'polypeptide(L)'
;MNGTVLANGGDSNEKGGGGSGGSIFIRAASMHGGGKISASGGDGLAGGGGGRVSINVFSRHDDTQIFVHGGRSSGCPDNAGAAGTLYEAVPKSLIVSNNNLSTQTDTLLLEFPNQPLWTNVFVRNRAKVAVPLLWSRVQVEGQLSLLSGAILTFGLTRYPYSEFELMAEELLMSDSTIKVFGALRMSVKMLLMWNSRMEIDGGGDSIVATSLLDASNLIVLKESSVIHSNANLGVRGQGLLNLSGDGDTIEAQHLILSLFYSIQVGPGSVLRGPLVNRSSDDVAPKLNCEADSCPVEIIHPPEDCNLNSSLSFTLQVCRVEDIDVWGLVQGTVIHFNRARSVTVHTSGTISASGLGCRTGVGQGKMLSRGICGGGGHGGKGGDGFYKGNLAEGGAIYGNADLPCELGSGSGNDSTELSTAGGGIIAMGSWEYSLPSLALYGSVESNGGSYTNGSVGGPGGGSGGTILLFVHTLSLAESSVLSSVGGFGNAGSGGGGGGRIHFHWSNIPTGDEYVPVAAVKGSILASGGVSKGLGYSGGNGTVTGKACPKGLYGTFCKECPLGTYKNVTGSSKSLCFPCPPGELPHRAIYINVRGGAAETPCPYRCMSDRYRMPHCYTALEELIYTFGGPWLFGLFLSGLLILLALVLSVARMKFVGTDELPGPAPTQQGSQIDHSFPFLESLNEVIETNRAEESHGHVHRMYFMGPNTFSEPWHLPHSPPEQITEIVYEDAFNRFVDEINTLAAYQWWEGSIYSILCILAYPVAWSWQQWRRRKKLQRLREFVRSEYDHSCLRSCRSRALYEGLKVTATPDLMLGYLDFFLGGDEKRPDLPPRLRQRFPMSLIFGGDGSYMTPFLLNSDSVLTSLMSQAVPSWIWHRLVAGLNAQLRLVRCGNLKVTCLPVINWLETHANPSLAENGIRVDLAWFQATALGYCQFGLLVYAVEGDAALTEPDGSPRIKTEQQTPTQNMLVETQLSQSRIKDALMRRRITGGVLDSNSLRTLNDRRDLFYPFSLILHNSKPVGHQDLVGLVISILLLADFSLVLLTFLQLYSYSMVDVLLVLFILPLGILSPFPAGINALFSHGPRRSAGLARVYALWNITSLVNVVVAFICGFVHYKSSTKTHPSVQPWNLGTDESSWWLFPTGLMVLKCIQARLVDWHVANLEIQDRAVYSNDPNIFWQS
;
A
#
# COMPACT_ATOMS: atom_id res chain seq x y z
N MET A 1 -31.16 73.38 -28.58
CA MET A 1 -30.34 74.55 -28.24
C MET A 1 -29.07 74.53 -29.08
N ASN A 2 -29.01 75.36 -30.12
CA ASN A 2 -27.80 75.60 -30.92
C ASN A 2 -27.15 76.96 -30.61
N GLY A 3 -27.81 77.81 -29.81
CA GLY A 3 -27.32 79.14 -29.40
C GLY A 3 -26.61 79.14 -28.06
N THR A 4 -26.43 80.33 -27.47
CA THR A 4 -25.71 80.52 -26.19
C THR A 4 -26.64 81.03 -25.08
N VAL A 5 -26.58 80.41 -23.90
CA VAL A 5 -27.21 80.91 -22.66
C VAL A 5 -26.10 81.30 -21.70
N LEU A 6 -26.00 82.60 -21.40
CA LEU A 6 -24.87 83.18 -20.66
C LEU A 6 -25.36 83.88 -19.39
N ALA A 7 -24.72 83.57 -18.27
CA ALA A 7 -24.79 84.28 -17.01
C ALA A 7 -23.36 84.51 -16.50
N ASN A 8 -22.44 84.87 -17.40
CA ASN A 8 -21.04 85.06 -17.07
C ASN A 8 -20.82 86.37 -16.30
N GLY A 9 -19.82 86.38 -15.41
CA GLY A 9 -19.33 87.60 -14.78
C GLY A 9 -18.65 88.53 -15.78
N GLY A 10 -18.71 89.84 -15.54
CA GLY A 10 -18.04 90.82 -16.38
C GLY A 10 -16.53 90.82 -16.18
N ASP A 11 -15.78 90.95 -17.27
CA ASP A 11 -14.33 91.10 -17.24
C ASP A 11 -13.95 92.54 -16.83
N SER A 12 -12.77 92.68 -16.22
CA SER A 12 -12.23 93.97 -15.77
C SER A 12 -10.80 94.20 -16.26
N ASN A 13 -10.41 95.47 -16.36
CA ASN A 13 -9.04 95.86 -16.74
C ASN A 13 -8.07 95.69 -15.55
N GLU A 14 -6.77 95.97 -15.74
CA GLU A 14 -5.66 95.75 -14.77
C GLU A 14 -5.84 96.31 -13.33
N LYS A 15 -6.88 97.11 -13.07
CA LYS A 15 -7.17 97.72 -11.76
C LYS A 15 -8.42 97.18 -11.05
N GLY A 16 -9.25 96.37 -11.73
CA GLY A 16 -10.48 95.81 -11.19
C GLY A 16 -10.39 94.30 -10.98
N GLY A 17 -11.25 93.75 -10.12
CA GLY A 17 -11.49 92.30 -10.06
C GLY A 17 -12.58 91.89 -11.03
N GLY A 18 -12.53 90.64 -11.50
CA GLY A 18 -13.56 90.05 -12.36
C GLY A 18 -14.87 89.81 -11.61
N GLY A 19 -16.00 89.98 -12.31
CA GLY A 19 -17.34 89.75 -11.75
C GLY A 19 -17.62 88.26 -11.50
N SER A 20 -18.48 87.94 -10.54
CA SER A 20 -18.90 86.55 -10.30
C SER A 20 -19.89 86.05 -11.36
N GLY A 21 -19.83 84.77 -11.69
CA GLY A 21 -20.84 84.09 -12.50
C GLY A 21 -22.20 84.05 -11.78
N GLY A 22 -23.27 84.10 -12.57
CA GLY A 22 -24.66 84.03 -12.10
C GLY A 22 -25.19 82.61 -11.95
N SER A 23 -26.52 82.49 -11.95
CA SER A 23 -27.22 81.21 -11.83
C SER A 23 -28.07 80.93 -13.06
N ILE A 24 -28.03 79.70 -13.57
CA ILE A 24 -28.87 79.22 -14.67
C ILE A 24 -29.63 77.98 -14.22
N PHE A 25 -30.96 78.03 -14.28
CA PHE A 25 -31.83 76.89 -13.99
C PHE A 25 -32.64 76.52 -15.24
N ILE A 26 -32.48 75.27 -15.70
CA ILE A 26 -33.15 74.76 -16.90
C ILE A 26 -34.04 73.59 -16.51
N ARG A 27 -35.33 73.67 -16.83
CA ARG A 27 -36.30 72.58 -16.66
C ARG A 27 -37.01 72.31 -17.97
N ALA A 28 -36.83 71.11 -18.54
CA ALA A 28 -37.45 70.70 -19.80
C ALA A 28 -37.63 69.18 -19.87
N ALA A 29 -38.48 68.68 -20.78
CA ALA A 29 -38.64 67.23 -20.97
C ALA A 29 -37.45 66.62 -21.74
N SER A 30 -37.03 67.26 -22.84
CA SER A 30 -35.85 66.89 -23.61
C SER A 30 -35.02 68.11 -24.04
N MET A 31 -33.73 67.89 -24.26
CA MET A 31 -32.78 68.90 -24.74
C MET A 31 -31.93 68.32 -25.87
N HIS A 32 -32.01 68.92 -27.05
CA HIS A 32 -31.27 68.54 -28.27
C HIS A 32 -30.50 69.72 -28.84
N GLY A 33 -29.27 69.55 -29.32
CA GLY A 33 -28.45 70.57 -29.99
C GLY A 33 -27.07 70.77 -29.37
N GLY A 34 -26.18 71.49 -30.06
CA GLY A 34 -24.75 71.65 -29.69
C GLY A 34 -24.35 73.03 -29.15
N GLY A 35 -25.30 73.79 -28.59
CA GLY A 35 -25.08 75.14 -28.08
C GLY A 35 -24.22 75.22 -26.82
N LYS A 36 -23.97 76.45 -26.33
CA LYS A 36 -23.13 76.73 -25.14
C LYS A 36 -23.95 77.29 -23.98
N ILE A 37 -23.81 76.71 -22.79
CA ILE A 37 -24.35 77.23 -21.52
C ILE A 37 -23.15 77.67 -20.67
N SER A 38 -23.14 78.89 -20.18
CA SER A 38 -21.99 79.43 -19.45
C SER A 38 -22.45 80.29 -18.28
N ALA A 39 -21.96 79.97 -17.09
CA ALA A 39 -22.05 80.81 -15.89
C ALA A 39 -20.66 80.94 -15.28
N SER A 40 -19.67 81.31 -16.08
CA SER A 40 -18.28 81.44 -15.65
C SER A 40 -18.02 82.78 -14.97
N GLY A 41 -17.04 82.85 -14.07
CA GLY A 41 -16.54 84.12 -13.53
C GLY A 41 -15.80 84.93 -14.59
N GLY A 42 -15.78 86.25 -14.41
CA GLY A 42 -15.05 87.18 -15.29
C GLY A 42 -13.56 87.27 -14.93
N ASP A 43 -12.75 87.63 -15.90
CA ASP A 43 -11.31 87.82 -15.78
C ASP A 43 -10.98 89.20 -15.19
N GLY A 44 -9.89 89.32 -14.43
CA GLY A 44 -9.48 90.60 -13.83
C GLY A 44 -8.17 90.51 -13.05
N LEU A 45 -7.82 91.58 -12.31
CA LEU A 45 -6.69 91.58 -11.37
C LEU A 45 -6.81 90.44 -10.35
N ALA A 46 -8.04 90.16 -9.91
CA ALA A 46 -8.45 88.92 -9.26
C ALA A 46 -9.60 88.30 -10.05
N GLY A 47 -9.58 86.99 -10.27
CA GLY A 47 -10.62 86.30 -11.03
C GLY A 47 -11.94 86.20 -10.25
N GLY A 48 -13.06 86.43 -10.94
CA GLY A 48 -14.39 86.24 -10.34
C GLY A 48 -14.74 84.77 -10.11
N GLY A 49 -15.54 84.47 -9.09
CA GLY A 49 -15.99 83.10 -8.82
C GLY A 49 -16.94 82.56 -9.89
N GLY A 50 -16.89 81.25 -10.15
CA GLY A 50 -17.82 80.55 -11.04
C GLY A 50 -19.25 80.51 -10.50
N GLY A 51 -20.21 80.46 -11.42
CA GLY A 51 -21.65 80.45 -11.15
C GLY A 51 -22.24 79.06 -10.92
N ARG A 52 -23.57 78.97 -10.91
CA ARG A 52 -24.29 77.70 -10.68
C ARG A 52 -25.21 77.37 -11.84
N VAL A 53 -25.12 76.16 -12.37
CA VAL A 53 -26.00 75.66 -13.43
C VAL A 53 -26.72 74.43 -12.91
N SER A 54 -28.05 74.42 -13.00
CA SER A 54 -28.86 73.25 -12.65
C SER A 54 -29.74 72.86 -13.83
N ILE A 55 -29.65 71.59 -14.24
CA ILE A 55 -30.31 71.04 -15.41
C ILE A 55 -31.25 69.91 -14.96
N ASN A 56 -32.54 70.13 -15.16
CA ASN A 56 -33.59 69.15 -14.91
C ASN A 56 -34.24 68.76 -16.25
N VAL A 57 -33.58 67.83 -16.95
CA VAL A 57 -34.00 67.33 -18.27
C VAL A 57 -33.90 65.81 -18.33
N PHE A 58 -34.98 65.13 -18.74
CA PHE A 58 -35.08 63.67 -18.76
C PHE A 58 -34.31 63.02 -19.91
N SER A 59 -34.33 63.62 -21.10
CA SER A 59 -33.60 63.13 -22.27
C SER A 59 -32.66 64.20 -22.81
N ARG A 60 -31.35 63.98 -22.66
CA ARG A 60 -30.28 64.83 -23.20
C ARG A 60 -29.61 64.10 -24.37
N HIS A 61 -29.47 64.76 -25.52
CA HIS A 61 -28.67 64.26 -26.63
C HIS A 61 -27.44 65.16 -26.73
N ASP A 62 -26.29 64.60 -26.36
CA ASP A 62 -25.11 65.33 -25.91
C ASP A 62 -24.27 65.93 -27.04
N ASP A 63 -24.38 67.25 -27.21
CA ASP A 63 -23.35 68.11 -27.82
C ASP A 63 -23.24 69.48 -27.13
N THR A 64 -24.02 69.75 -26.06
CA THR A 64 -24.04 71.06 -25.39
C THR A 64 -22.84 71.25 -24.45
N GLN A 65 -22.06 72.31 -24.66
CA GLN A 65 -20.93 72.66 -23.82
C GLN A 65 -21.38 73.50 -22.61
N ILE A 66 -21.09 73.04 -21.39
CA ILE A 66 -21.46 73.73 -20.14
C ILE A 66 -20.19 74.21 -19.42
N PHE A 67 -20.13 75.51 -19.12
CA PHE A 67 -19.00 76.13 -18.41
C PHE A 67 -19.47 76.78 -17.11
N VAL A 68 -18.80 76.42 -16.01
CA VAL A 68 -19.05 76.94 -14.65
C VAL A 68 -17.75 77.25 -13.93
N HIS A 69 -16.65 77.54 -14.62
CA HIS A 69 -15.35 77.77 -13.98
C HIS A 69 -15.20 79.22 -13.47
N GLY A 70 -14.23 79.46 -12.59
CA GLY A 70 -13.84 80.81 -12.19
C GLY A 70 -13.15 81.58 -13.32
N GLY A 71 -13.03 82.89 -13.16
CA GLY A 71 -12.27 83.76 -14.05
C GLY A 71 -10.78 83.75 -13.76
N ARG A 72 -9.97 84.12 -14.75
CA ARG A 72 -8.51 84.24 -14.65
C ARG A 72 -8.11 85.47 -13.84
N SER A 73 -7.04 85.31 -13.07
CA SER A 73 -6.45 86.37 -12.26
C SER A 73 -5.14 86.81 -12.93
N SER A 74 -5.03 88.08 -13.31
CA SER A 74 -3.79 88.66 -13.85
C SER A 74 -2.82 89.09 -12.75
N GLY A 75 -3.32 89.43 -11.55
CA GLY A 75 -2.50 89.82 -10.40
C GLY A 75 -1.85 88.63 -9.68
N CYS A 76 -2.48 87.45 -9.73
CA CYS A 76 -1.94 86.19 -9.23
C CYS A 76 -2.30 85.06 -10.20
N PRO A 77 -1.44 84.75 -11.20
CA PRO A 77 -1.72 83.72 -12.21
C PRO A 77 -2.09 82.34 -11.62
N ASP A 78 -1.54 82.02 -10.45
CA ASP A 78 -1.78 80.75 -9.75
C ASP A 78 -3.08 80.73 -8.93
N ASN A 79 -3.81 81.85 -8.86
CA ASN A 79 -5.03 81.98 -8.06
C ASN A 79 -6.20 82.58 -8.86
N ALA A 80 -6.71 81.81 -9.82
CA ALA A 80 -7.97 82.08 -10.50
C ALA A 80 -9.16 81.97 -9.52
N GLY A 81 -10.32 82.50 -9.93
CA GLY A 81 -11.54 82.41 -9.13
C GLY A 81 -11.96 80.96 -8.85
N ALA A 82 -12.75 80.78 -7.78
CA ALA A 82 -13.27 79.47 -7.38
C ALA A 82 -14.15 78.85 -8.47
N ALA A 83 -14.20 77.52 -8.51
CA ALA A 83 -15.06 76.80 -9.43
C ALA A 83 -16.55 76.98 -9.05
N GLY A 84 -17.39 77.04 -10.07
CA GLY A 84 -18.83 76.95 -9.95
C GLY A 84 -19.32 75.50 -9.93
N THR A 85 -20.64 75.33 -9.90
CA THR A 85 -21.28 74.02 -9.75
C THR A 85 -22.25 73.73 -10.89
N LEU A 86 -22.21 72.51 -11.40
CA LEU A 86 -23.19 71.97 -12.34
C LEU A 86 -23.94 70.83 -11.66
N TYR A 87 -25.25 70.95 -11.52
CA TYR A 87 -26.11 69.91 -10.98
C TYR A 87 -27.06 69.36 -12.03
N GLU A 88 -27.06 68.05 -12.23
CA GLU A 88 -27.98 67.35 -13.13
C GLU A 88 -29.01 66.58 -12.31
N ALA A 89 -30.28 66.99 -12.38
CA ALA A 89 -31.31 66.51 -11.46
C ALA A 89 -31.75 65.05 -11.71
N VAL A 90 -31.63 64.56 -12.94
CA VAL A 90 -32.04 63.20 -13.33
C VAL A 90 -31.03 62.14 -12.90
N PRO A 91 -29.73 62.25 -13.26
CA PRO A 91 -28.69 61.39 -12.69
C PRO A 91 -28.33 61.76 -11.24
N LYS A 92 -28.90 62.84 -10.69
CA LYS A 92 -28.60 63.40 -9.36
C LYS A 92 -27.09 63.59 -9.15
N SER A 93 -26.41 64.11 -10.17
CA SER A 93 -24.96 64.26 -10.17
C SER A 93 -24.52 65.71 -10.01
N LEU A 94 -23.59 65.95 -9.10
CA LEU A 94 -22.93 67.23 -8.90
C LEU A 94 -21.54 67.21 -9.56
N ILE A 95 -21.26 68.18 -10.42
CA ILE A 95 -19.98 68.35 -11.10
C ILE A 95 -19.40 69.71 -10.72
N VAL A 96 -18.20 69.69 -10.15
CA VAL A 96 -17.39 70.88 -9.84
C VAL A 96 -16.12 70.83 -10.67
N SER A 97 -15.93 71.81 -11.55
CA SER A 97 -14.80 71.82 -12.49
C SER A 97 -14.29 73.23 -12.72
N ASN A 98 -12.99 73.46 -12.49
CA ASN A 98 -12.38 74.76 -12.72
C ASN A 98 -11.71 74.90 -14.10
N ASN A 99 -11.97 73.96 -15.02
CA ASN A 99 -11.41 73.98 -16.38
C ASN A 99 -9.87 74.09 -16.40
N ASN A 100 -9.22 73.43 -15.44
CA ASN A 100 -7.76 73.39 -15.27
C ASN A 100 -7.12 74.74 -14.90
N LEU A 101 -7.92 75.69 -14.43
CA LEU A 101 -7.44 76.93 -13.82
C LEU A 101 -7.00 76.65 -12.38
N SER A 102 -5.76 76.98 -12.05
CA SER A 102 -5.23 76.92 -10.69
C SER A 102 -5.94 77.94 -9.81
N THR A 103 -6.39 77.52 -8.64
CA THR A 103 -7.04 78.38 -7.66
C THR A 103 -6.54 78.05 -6.25
N GLN A 104 -6.51 79.03 -5.35
CA GLN A 104 -6.37 78.84 -3.92
C GLN A 104 -7.70 79.04 -3.17
N THR A 105 -8.76 79.44 -3.87
CA THR A 105 -10.07 79.68 -3.30
C THR A 105 -10.95 78.44 -3.42
N ASP A 106 -11.60 78.07 -2.31
CA ASP A 106 -12.44 76.86 -2.24
C ASP A 106 -13.90 77.15 -2.64
N THR A 107 -14.50 76.23 -3.37
CA THR A 107 -15.95 76.16 -3.56
C THR A 107 -16.57 75.51 -2.33
N LEU A 108 -17.35 76.27 -1.57
CA LEU A 108 -17.94 75.79 -0.32
C LEU A 108 -19.18 74.90 -0.57
N LEU A 109 -19.17 73.69 -0.02
CA LEU A 109 -20.33 72.81 0.09
C LEU A 109 -20.78 72.76 1.55
N LEU A 110 -21.84 73.51 1.85
CA LEU A 110 -22.34 73.65 3.23
C LEU A 110 -23.28 72.51 3.63
N GLU A 111 -24.09 71.98 2.72
CA GLU A 111 -25.11 70.97 3.05
C GLU A 111 -25.18 69.89 1.97
N PHE A 112 -25.26 68.63 2.41
CA PHE A 112 -25.55 67.47 1.56
C PHE A 112 -27.00 67.04 1.80
N PRO A 113 -27.76 66.71 0.74
CA PRO A 113 -29.16 66.36 0.90
C PRO A 113 -29.34 65.03 1.63
N ASN A 114 -30.22 64.97 2.63
CA ASN A 114 -30.52 63.72 3.34
C ASN A 114 -31.38 62.75 2.51
N GLN A 115 -32.40 63.27 1.81
CA GLN A 115 -33.24 62.51 0.86
C GLN A 115 -33.81 63.43 -0.23
N PRO A 116 -33.74 63.07 -1.53
CA PRO A 116 -32.94 61.97 -2.09
C PRO A 116 -31.44 62.31 -2.06
N LEU A 117 -30.60 61.31 -1.80
CA LEU A 117 -29.14 61.43 -1.86
C LEU A 117 -28.68 61.76 -3.29
N TRP A 118 -27.52 62.43 -3.42
CA TRP A 118 -26.83 62.53 -4.69
C TRP A 118 -26.26 61.17 -5.09
N THR A 119 -26.39 60.82 -6.36
CA THR A 119 -25.87 59.55 -6.87
C THR A 119 -24.39 59.66 -7.18
N ASN A 120 -23.94 60.75 -7.80
CA ASN A 120 -22.54 60.94 -8.16
C ASN A 120 -22.03 62.35 -7.84
N VAL A 121 -20.79 62.45 -7.35
CA VAL A 121 -20.11 63.73 -7.12
C VAL A 121 -18.76 63.69 -7.83
N PHE A 122 -18.55 64.62 -8.76
CA PHE A 122 -17.33 64.73 -9.56
C PHE A 122 -16.65 66.07 -9.24
N VAL A 123 -15.44 66.02 -8.72
CA VAL A 123 -14.57 67.19 -8.57
C VAL A 123 -13.38 67.01 -9.49
N ARG A 124 -13.23 67.88 -10.49
CA ARG A 124 -12.21 67.69 -11.53
C ARG A 124 -11.53 68.97 -12.01
N ASN A 125 -10.43 68.80 -12.74
CA ASN A 125 -9.74 69.88 -13.46
C ASN A 125 -9.33 71.05 -12.54
N ARG A 126 -8.53 70.77 -11.51
CA ARG A 126 -8.04 71.74 -10.50
C ARG A 126 -9.11 72.48 -9.70
N ALA A 127 -10.32 71.92 -9.62
CA ALA A 127 -11.34 72.41 -8.69
C ALA A 127 -10.93 72.13 -7.24
N LYS A 128 -11.16 73.12 -6.36
CA LYS A 128 -11.00 72.98 -4.92
C LYS A 128 -12.36 73.10 -4.26
N VAL A 129 -12.70 72.13 -3.42
CA VAL A 129 -13.97 72.05 -2.72
C VAL A 129 -13.70 71.93 -1.23
N ALA A 130 -14.41 72.71 -0.41
CA ALA A 130 -14.32 72.62 1.04
C ALA A 130 -15.68 72.32 1.66
N VAL A 131 -15.68 71.43 2.65
CA VAL A 131 -16.82 71.10 3.52
C VAL A 131 -16.49 71.62 4.92
N PRO A 132 -16.81 72.89 5.23
CA PRO A 132 -16.29 73.58 6.41
C PRO A 132 -17.11 73.34 7.68
N LEU A 133 -18.33 72.78 7.59
CA LEU A 133 -19.19 72.59 8.76
C LEU A 133 -18.68 71.45 9.65
N LEU A 134 -18.63 71.70 10.96
CA LEU A 134 -18.30 70.71 11.98
C LEU A 134 -19.32 69.56 11.96
N TRP A 135 -18.85 68.32 12.17
CA TRP A 135 -19.68 67.10 12.14
C TRP A 135 -20.49 66.92 10.85
N SER A 136 -19.94 67.37 9.73
CA SER A 136 -20.60 67.22 8.43
C SER A 136 -20.50 65.77 7.93
N ARG A 137 -21.60 65.34 7.31
CA ARG A 137 -21.75 64.03 6.70
C ARG A 137 -21.88 64.18 5.19
N VAL A 138 -20.92 63.63 4.46
CA VAL A 138 -20.93 63.53 3.00
C VAL A 138 -21.41 62.15 2.63
N GLN A 139 -22.69 62.04 2.25
CA GLN A 139 -23.30 60.77 1.85
C GLN A 139 -23.68 60.81 0.37
N VAL A 140 -23.10 59.89 -0.41
CA VAL A 140 -23.30 59.72 -1.85
C VAL A 140 -23.78 58.28 -2.10
N GLU A 141 -24.81 58.09 -2.92
CA GLU A 141 -25.38 56.77 -3.20
C GLU A 141 -24.48 55.91 -4.09
N GLY A 142 -23.74 56.53 -5.03
CA GLY A 142 -22.85 55.85 -5.97
C GLY A 142 -21.40 56.34 -5.83
N GLN A 143 -20.93 57.11 -6.80
CA GLN A 143 -19.51 57.41 -6.97
C GLN A 143 -19.12 58.83 -6.51
N LEU A 144 -18.10 58.92 -5.66
CA LEU A 144 -17.36 60.16 -5.39
C LEU A 144 -16.01 60.09 -6.12
N SER A 145 -15.74 61.04 -7.01
CA SER A 145 -14.51 61.04 -7.81
C SER A 145 -13.78 62.38 -7.79
N LEU A 146 -12.47 62.29 -7.66
CA LEU A 146 -11.52 63.39 -7.61
C LEU A 146 -10.50 63.18 -8.72
N LEU A 147 -10.51 64.06 -9.73
CA LEU A 147 -9.75 63.87 -10.96
C LEU A 147 -8.93 65.12 -11.33
N SER A 148 -7.75 64.92 -11.91
CA SER A 148 -6.97 65.98 -12.58
C SER A 148 -6.68 67.20 -11.68
N GLY A 149 -5.96 66.99 -10.57
CA GLY A 149 -5.54 68.05 -9.65
C GLY A 149 -6.63 68.55 -8.70
N ALA A 150 -7.70 67.77 -8.50
CA ALA A 150 -8.80 68.16 -7.65
C ALA A 150 -8.41 68.11 -6.15
N ILE A 151 -8.95 69.05 -5.36
CA ILE A 151 -8.76 69.07 -3.91
C ILE A 151 -10.12 69.05 -3.21
N LEU A 152 -10.29 68.13 -2.26
CA LEU A 152 -11.43 68.11 -1.36
C LEU A 152 -10.95 68.27 0.09
N THR A 153 -11.40 69.32 0.74
CA THR A 153 -10.99 69.69 2.10
C THR A 153 -12.16 69.52 3.06
N PHE A 154 -11.93 68.81 4.16
CA PHE A 154 -12.84 68.68 5.30
C PHE A 154 -12.33 69.53 6.45
N GLY A 155 -13.21 70.37 7.00
CA GLY A 155 -12.87 71.26 8.12
C GLY A 155 -11.98 72.44 7.71
N LEU A 156 -11.47 73.12 8.74
CA LEU A 156 -10.66 74.32 8.60
C LEU A 156 -9.30 74.10 9.27
N THR A 157 -8.23 74.59 8.64
CA THR A 157 -6.82 74.37 9.03
C THR A 157 -6.45 74.72 10.48
N ARG A 158 -7.26 75.54 11.17
CA ARG A 158 -7.00 75.98 12.56
C ARG A 158 -7.96 75.35 13.58
N TYR A 159 -8.88 74.49 13.15
CA TYR A 159 -9.95 73.96 14.00
C TYR A 159 -10.16 72.44 13.79
N PRO A 160 -9.16 71.58 14.10
CA PRO A 160 -9.28 70.13 13.97
C PRO A 160 -10.07 69.49 15.14
N TYR A 161 -11.29 69.97 15.39
CA TYR A 161 -12.10 69.55 16.55
C TYR A 161 -13.30 68.67 16.18
N SER A 162 -13.48 68.32 14.90
CA SER A 162 -14.66 67.60 14.44
C SER A 162 -14.32 66.27 13.77
N GLU A 163 -15.25 65.32 13.92
CA GLU A 163 -15.29 64.08 13.15
C GLU A 163 -16.13 64.30 11.90
N PHE A 164 -15.60 63.95 10.73
CA PHE A 164 -16.27 64.03 9.44
C PHE A 164 -16.67 62.65 8.96
N GLU A 165 -17.89 62.51 8.47
CA GLU A 165 -18.36 61.24 7.90
C GLU A 165 -18.35 61.29 6.36
N LEU A 166 -17.71 60.31 5.72
CA LEU A 166 -17.74 60.13 4.27
C LEU A 166 -18.32 58.75 3.95
N MET A 167 -19.42 58.71 3.21
CA MET A 167 -20.07 57.47 2.78
C MET A 167 -20.32 57.50 1.28
N ALA A 168 -19.79 56.51 0.56
CA ALA A 168 -19.98 56.33 -0.87
C ALA A 168 -19.90 54.84 -1.24
N GLU A 169 -20.43 54.42 -2.39
CA GLU A 169 -20.12 53.07 -2.89
C GLU A 169 -18.67 53.01 -3.39
N GLU A 170 -18.26 54.01 -4.17
CA GLU A 170 -16.94 54.06 -4.78
C GLU A 170 -16.27 55.42 -4.58
N LEU A 171 -15.02 55.40 -4.10
CA LEU A 171 -14.14 56.57 -4.04
C LEU A 171 -12.98 56.40 -5.02
N LEU A 172 -12.98 57.20 -6.08
CA LEU A 172 -11.97 57.21 -7.14
C LEU A 172 -11.12 58.48 -7.05
N MET A 173 -9.80 58.32 -6.94
CA MET A 173 -8.86 59.44 -6.90
C MET A 173 -7.77 59.26 -7.96
N SER A 174 -7.61 60.25 -8.83
CA SER A 174 -6.50 60.32 -9.80
C SER A 174 -5.85 61.71 -9.77
N ASP A 175 -4.53 61.78 -9.57
CA ASP A 175 -3.77 63.03 -9.46
C ASP A 175 -4.44 64.06 -8.53
N SER A 176 -5.00 63.62 -7.40
CA SER A 176 -5.87 64.46 -6.57
C SER A 176 -5.56 64.33 -5.07
N THR A 177 -6.04 65.29 -4.29
CA THR A 177 -5.75 65.36 -2.86
C THR A 177 -7.00 65.50 -2.00
N ILE A 178 -7.17 64.66 -1.00
CA ILE A 178 -8.13 64.87 0.10
C ILE A 178 -7.36 65.42 1.30
N LYS A 179 -7.86 66.49 1.91
CA LYS A 179 -7.32 67.06 3.14
C LYS A 179 -8.38 67.03 4.22
N VAL A 180 -8.04 66.57 5.42
CA VAL A 180 -8.95 66.52 6.56
C VAL A 180 -8.29 67.21 7.73
N PHE A 181 -8.99 68.19 8.32
CA PHE A 181 -8.59 68.84 9.55
C PHE A 181 -9.54 68.40 10.68
N GLY A 182 -9.19 67.30 11.35
CA GLY A 182 -10.01 66.57 12.32
C GLY A 182 -9.94 65.05 12.10
N ALA A 183 -10.92 64.31 12.63
CA ALA A 183 -11.03 62.87 12.36
C ALA A 183 -11.86 62.60 11.10
N LEU A 184 -11.48 61.58 10.34
CA LEU A 184 -12.27 61.07 9.22
C LEU A 184 -12.85 59.70 9.56
N ARG A 185 -14.17 59.57 9.47
CA ARG A 185 -14.89 58.29 9.47
C ARG A 185 -15.41 58.03 8.07
N MET A 186 -14.68 57.20 7.33
CA MET A 186 -15.01 56.83 5.96
C MET A 186 -15.62 55.43 5.91
N SER A 187 -16.68 55.25 5.12
CA SER A 187 -17.28 53.96 4.79
C SER A 187 -17.52 53.87 3.29
N VAL A 188 -16.72 53.07 2.61
CA VAL A 188 -16.78 52.84 1.16
C VAL A 188 -16.84 51.35 0.81
N LYS A 189 -17.28 51.00 -0.41
CA LYS A 189 -17.06 49.63 -0.92
C LYS A 189 -15.70 49.50 -1.57
N MET A 190 -15.34 50.48 -2.40
CA MET A 190 -14.11 50.49 -3.18
C MET A 190 -13.36 51.80 -2.99
N LEU A 191 -12.07 51.73 -2.63
CA LEU A 191 -11.14 52.86 -2.63
C LEU A 191 -10.05 52.62 -3.68
N LEU A 192 -10.01 53.45 -4.71
CA LEU A 192 -9.03 53.38 -5.78
C LEU A 192 -8.27 54.70 -5.86
N MET A 193 -6.97 54.65 -5.60
CA MET A 193 -6.08 55.81 -5.62
C MET A 193 -4.96 55.62 -6.65
N TRP A 194 -4.77 56.63 -7.50
CA TRP A 194 -3.73 56.68 -8.52
C TRP A 194 -3.00 58.02 -8.42
N ASN A 195 -1.70 58.01 -8.09
CA ASN A 195 -0.87 59.21 -7.89
C ASN A 195 -1.57 60.31 -7.06
N SER A 196 -2.27 59.86 -6.01
CA SER A 196 -3.19 60.69 -5.22
C SER A 196 -2.84 60.63 -3.74
N ARG A 197 -3.15 61.69 -3.00
CA ARG A 197 -2.83 61.82 -1.57
C ARG A 197 -4.07 62.04 -0.71
N MET A 198 -4.11 61.39 0.45
CA MET A 198 -5.08 61.64 1.51
C MET A 198 -4.30 62.06 2.76
N GLU A 199 -4.48 63.31 3.16
CA GLU A 199 -3.78 63.94 4.30
C GLU A 199 -4.79 64.17 5.42
N ILE A 200 -4.60 63.51 6.55
CA ILE A 200 -5.45 63.62 7.74
C ILE A 200 -4.64 64.26 8.86
N ASP A 201 -5.00 65.50 9.19
CA ASP A 201 -4.49 66.27 10.30
C ASP A 201 -5.47 66.21 11.47
N GLY A 202 -5.26 65.26 12.39
CA GLY A 202 -6.10 65.00 13.54
C GLY A 202 -5.96 66.01 14.70
N GLY A 203 -4.96 66.89 14.69
CA GLY A 203 -4.74 67.91 15.72
C GLY A 203 -4.48 67.39 17.15
N GLY A 204 -3.94 68.25 18.02
CA GLY A 204 -3.45 67.89 19.36
C GLY A 204 -4.49 67.58 20.45
N ASP A 205 -5.77 67.43 20.11
CA ASP A 205 -6.83 67.15 21.10
C ASP A 205 -7.17 65.65 21.16
N SER A 206 -7.02 65.06 22.35
CA SER A 206 -7.09 63.60 22.56
C SER A 206 -8.45 62.96 22.23
N ILE A 207 -9.51 63.78 22.09
CA ILE A 207 -10.89 63.33 21.88
C ILE A 207 -11.16 62.92 20.42
N VAL A 208 -10.48 63.54 19.44
CA VAL A 208 -10.75 63.39 17.99
C VAL A 208 -9.53 62.83 17.24
N ALA A 209 -8.63 62.17 17.97
CA ALA A 209 -7.35 61.70 17.42
C ALA A 209 -7.44 60.41 16.58
N THR A 210 -8.62 59.79 16.43
CA THR A 210 -8.78 58.50 15.74
C THR A 210 -9.59 58.63 14.47
N SER A 211 -8.95 58.38 13.32
CA SER A 211 -9.64 58.26 12.02
C SER A 211 -9.85 56.79 11.67
N LEU A 212 -11.01 56.49 11.09
CA LEU A 212 -11.41 55.14 10.69
C LEU A 212 -11.77 55.13 9.21
N LEU A 213 -11.06 54.33 8.43
CA LEU A 213 -11.34 54.08 7.02
C LEU A 213 -11.86 52.65 6.86
N ASP A 214 -13.15 52.51 6.56
CA ASP A 214 -13.79 51.23 6.32
C ASP A 214 -14.04 51.04 4.81
N ALA A 215 -13.49 49.97 4.24
CA ALA A 215 -13.63 49.62 2.83
C ALA A 215 -14.07 48.16 2.70
N SER A 216 -15.36 47.91 2.41
CA SER A 216 -15.88 46.54 2.45
C SER A 216 -15.24 45.58 1.45
N ASN A 217 -14.91 46.02 0.22
CA ASN A 217 -14.42 45.10 -0.82
C ASN A 217 -12.94 45.27 -1.19
N LEU A 218 -12.48 46.49 -1.49
CA LEU A 218 -11.15 46.67 -2.09
C LEU A 218 -10.55 48.04 -1.77
N ILE A 219 -9.26 48.02 -1.41
CA ILE A 219 -8.41 49.22 -1.36
C ILE A 219 -7.21 48.98 -2.28
N VAL A 220 -7.03 49.84 -3.29
CA VAL A 220 -5.87 49.80 -4.18
C VAL A 220 -5.21 51.17 -4.24
N LEU A 221 -3.91 51.19 -3.95
CA LEU A 221 -3.03 52.32 -4.19
C LEU A 221 -2.10 51.98 -5.37
N LYS A 222 -1.86 52.98 -6.22
CA LYS A 222 -0.98 52.91 -7.39
C LYS A 222 -0.23 54.22 -7.62
N GLU A 223 0.94 54.12 -8.25
CA GLU A 223 1.75 55.24 -8.75
C GLU A 223 2.04 56.31 -7.68
N SER A 224 2.63 55.89 -6.55
CA SER A 224 3.05 56.78 -5.46
C SER A 224 1.90 57.44 -4.71
N SER A 225 0.83 56.67 -4.48
CA SER A 225 -0.33 57.10 -3.71
C SER A 225 -0.07 57.06 -2.22
N VAL A 226 -0.53 58.07 -1.48
CA VAL A 226 -0.20 58.24 -0.05
C VAL A 226 -1.46 58.42 0.79
N ILE A 227 -1.61 57.64 1.85
CA ILE A 227 -2.52 57.91 2.96
C ILE A 227 -1.65 58.26 4.18
N HIS A 228 -1.74 59.50 4.61
CA HIS A 228 -0.92 60.06 5.68
C HIS A 228 -1.82 60.59 6.79
N SER A 229 -1.59 60.15 8.03
CA SER A 229 -2.24 60.70 9.21
C SER A 229 -1.23 61.05 10.30
N ASN A 230 -1.31 62.25 10.87
CA ASN A 230 -0.49 62.63 12.03
C ASN A 230 -0.99 62.07 13.38
N ALA A 231 -2.12 61.37 13.37
CA ALA A 231 -2.76 60.79 14.55
C ALA A 231 -3.00 59.28 14.36
N ASN A 232 -4.00 58.71 15.04
CA ASN A 232 -4.31 57.28 14.96
C ASN A 232 -5.17 56.98 13.73
N LEU A 233 -4.78 55.97 12.95
CA LEU A 233 -5.48 55.54 11.74
C LEU A 233 -5.83 54.05 11.82
N GLY A 234 -7.12 53.74 11.79
CA GLY A 234 -7.60 52.39 11.55
C GLY A 234 -8.09 52.22 10.13
N VAL A 235 -7.57 51.23 9.43
CA VAL A 235 -8.07 50.80 8.12
C VAL A 235 -8.70 49.43 8.29
N ARG A 236 -9.99 49.34 7.98
CA ARG A 236 -10.78 48.12 8.04
C ARG A 236 -11.27 47.76 6.64
N GLY A 237 -11.33 46.49 6.33
CA GLY A 237 -11.99 46.06 5.10
C GLY A 237 -12.11 44.55 5.02
N GLN A 238 -13.11 44.01 4.33
CA GLN A 238 -13.36 42.55 4.29
C GLN A 238 -12.69 41.85 3.11
N GLY A 239 -12.20 42.60 2.12
CA GLY A 239 -11.56 42.04 0.92
C GLY A 239 -10.05 42.25 0.88
N LEU A 240 -9.55 42.84 -0.21
CA LEU A 240 -8.12 42.96 -0.51
C LEU A 240 -7.60 44.38 -0.25
N LEU A 241 -6.47 44.49 0.45
CA LEU A 241 -5.65 45.71 0.51
C LEU A 241 -4.40 45.48 -0.36
N ASN A 242 -4.25 46.26 -1.42
CA ASN A 242 -3.14 46.13 -2.36
C ASN A 242 -2.41 47.46 -2.57
N LEU A 243 -1.15 47.48 -2.17
CA LEU A 243 -0.19 48.54 -2.49
C LEU A 243 0.69 48.00 -3.61
N SER A 244 0.68 48.61 -4.79
CA SER A 244 1.29 47.99 -5.99
C SER A 244 2.33 48.85 -6.70
N GLY A 245 2.40 50.14 -6.40
CA GLY A 245 3.35 51.10 -6.94
C GLY A 245 4.52 51.39 -6.00
N ASP A 246 5.66 51.72 -6.61
CA ASP A 246 6.80 52.31 -5.91
C ASP A 246 6.38 53.66 -5.30
N GLY A 247 6.65 53.84 -4.01
CA GLY A 247 6.25 55.04 -3.27
C GLY A 247 4.80 55.06 -2.79
N ASP A 248 4.04 53.98 -2.97
CA ASP A 248 2.73 53.84 -2.33
C ASP A 248 2.90 53.69 -0.81
N THR A 249 2.30 54.59 -0.02
CA THR A 249 2.49 54.59 1.42
C THR A 249 1.18 54.72 2.19
N ILE A 250 1.06 53.93 3.27
CA ILE A 250 0.09 54.17 4.33
C ILE A 250 0.90 54.38 5.60
N GLU A 251 0.85 55.59 6.13
CA GLU A 251 1.57 55.95 7.33
C GLU A 251 0.70 56.71 8.31
N ALA A 252 0.84 56.33 9.58
CA ALA A 252 0.16 56.95 10.69
C ALA A 252 1.01 56.89 11.95
N GLN A 253 0.62 57.64 12.97
CA GLN A 253 1.28 57.58 14.26
C GLN A 253 1.03 56.24 14.97
N HIS A 254 -0.22 55.78 14.94
CA HIS A 254 -0.62 54.41 15.24
C HIS A 254 -1.47 53.88 14.08
N LEU A 255 -1.01 52.81 13.43
CA LEU A 255 -1.66 52.19 12.29
C LEU A 255 -2.27 50.85 12.70
N ILE A 256 -3.58 50.68 12.53
CA ILE A 256 -4.25 49.39 12.72
C ILE A 256 -4.89 48.97 11.40
N LEU A 257 -4.53 47.78 10.92
CA LEU A 257 -5.15 47.14 9.76
C LEU A 257 -5.97 45.96 10.26
N SER A 258 -7.27 45.89 9.94
CA SER A 258 -8.08 44.75 10.38
C SER A 258 -9.18 44.30 9.42
N LEU A 259 -9.59 43.05 9.61
CA LEU A 259 -10.68 42.35 8.91
C LEU A 259 -10.41 41.96 7.45
N PHE A 260 -9.21 42.25 6.91
CA PHE A 260 -8.88 41.97 5.51
C PHE A 260 -8.77 40.47 5.24
N TYR A 261 -9.24 40.03 4.06
CA TYR A 261 -8.94 38.70 3.58
C TYR A 261 -7.45 38.57 3.24
N SER A 262 -6.90 39.53 2.50
CA SER A 262 -5.49 39.54 2.14
C SER A 262 -4.92 40.95 2.14
N ILE A 263 -3.69 41.09 2.63
CA ILE A 263 -2.90 42.33 2.58
C ILE A 263 -1.66 42.07 1.73
N GLN A 264 -1.51 42.83 0.65
CA GLN A 264 -0.38 42.77 -0.27
C GLN A 264 0.38 44.09 -0.24
N VAL A 265 1.62 44.03 0.23
CA VAL A 265 2.55 45.16 0.21
C VAL A 265 3.53 44.93 -0.94
N GLY A 266 3.28 45.53 -2.08
CA GLY A 266 4.12 45.42 -3.28
C GLY A 266 5.54 45.96 -3.09
N PRO A 267 6.45 45.65 -4.03
CA PRO A 267 7.82 46.16 -3.97
C PRO A 267 7.81 47.70 -3.99
N GLY A 268 8.65 48.32 -3.17
CA GLY A 268 8.73 49.78 -3.04
C GLY A 268 7.57 50.46 -2.32
N SER A 269 6.53 49.72 -1.95
CA SER A 269 5.43 50.22 -1.10
C SER A 269 5.80 50.16 0.39
N VAL A 270 5.22 51.05 1.20
CA VAL A 270 5.54 51.19 2.63
C VAL A 270 4.30 51.23 3.51
N LEU A 271 4.22 50.32 4.48
CA LEU A 271 3.34 50.44 5.64
C LEU A 271 4.16 50.93 6.83
N ARG A 272 3.78 52.06 7.44
CA ARG A 272 4.58 52.66 8.50
C ARG A 272 3.73 53.11 9.69
N GLY A 273 4.21 52.78 10.89
CA GLY A 273 3.83 53.48 12.11
C GLY A 273 4.88 53.30 13.20
N PRO A 274 5.53 54.36 13.72
CA PRO A 274 5.12 55.77 13.67
C PRO A 274 5.75 56.57 12.51
N LEU A 275 5.38 57.85 12.41
CA LEU A 275 5.88 58.81 11.40
C LEU A 275 7.37 59.14 11.58
N VAL A 276 8.07 59.42 10.48
CA VAL A 276 9.53 59.69 10.48
C VAL A 276 9.88 61.08 10.99
N ASN A 277 9.13 62.10 10.56
CA ASN A 277 9.37 63.49 10.92
C ASN A 277 8.27 63.95 11.88
N ARG A 278 8.53 63.77 13.18
CA ARG A 278 7.58 64.15 14.22
C ARG A 278 7.59 65.66 14.44
N SER A 279 6.42 66.29 14.32
CA SER A 279 6.18 67.66 14.77
C SER A 279 5.92 67.68 16.28
N SER A 280 6.09 68.82 16.96
CA SER A 280 5.82 68.93 18.41
C SER A 280 4.37 68.62 18.79
N ASP A 281 3.46 68.71 17.82
CA ASP A 281 2.02 68.65 18.01
C ASP A 281 1.45 67.23 17.77
N ASP A 282 2.29 66.30 17.29
CA ASP A 282 1.90 64.91 17.00
C ASP A 282 1.77 64.08 18.28
N VAL A 283 0.73 63.25 18.34
CA VAL A 283 0.47 62.33 19.46
C VAL A 283 1.65 61.38 19.67
N ALA A 284 2.31 61.40 20.82
CA ALA A 284 3.44 60.50 21.08
C ALA A 284 2.94 59.05 21.25
N PRO A 285 3.63 58.04 20.69
CA PRO A 285 3.42 56.69 21.16
C PRO A 285 4.01 56.60 22.57
N LYS A 286 3.20 56.20 23.56
CA LYS A 286 3.70 55.93 24.92
C LYS A 286 4.53 54.65 24.89
N LEU A 287 5.83 54.78 24.67
CA LEU A 287 6.77 53.66 24.74
C LEU A 287 7.11 53.39 26.21
N ASN A 288 6.85 52.16 26.68
CA ASN A 288 7.21 51.74 28.04
C ASN A 288 8.72 51.47 28.12
N CYS A 289 9.52 52.54 28.15
CA CYS A 289 10.98 52.45 28.15
C CYS A 289 11.61 52.35 29.54
N GLU A 290 10.89 52.80 30.58
CA GLU A 290 11.39 52.86 31.97
C GLU A 290 11.01 51.63 32.80
N ALA A 291 10.04 50.84 32.35
CA ALA A 291 9.55 49.66 33.06
C ALA A 291 10.04 48.38 32.38
N ASP A 292 10.63 47.48 33.18
CA ASP A 292 10.97 46.10 32.77
C ASP A 292 9.74 45.18 32.64
N SER A 293 8.52 45.72 32.71
CA SER A 293 7.28 44.94 32.66
C SER A 293 6.77 44.78 31.24
N CYS A 294 6.54 43.52 30.85
CA CYS A 294 5.90 43.14 29.59
C CYS A 294 4.53 43.81 29.39
N PRO A 295 4.26 44.46 28.24
CA PRO A 295 2.91 44.86 27.87
C PRO A 295 2.00 43.64 27.74
N VAL A 296 0.97 43.55 28.58
CA VAL A 296 0.06 42.40 28.64
C VAL A 296 -0.64 42.20 27.30
N GLU A 297 -0.84 43.28 26.54
CA GLU A 297 -1.53 43.27 25.26
C GLU A 297 -0.77 42.49 24.17
N ILE A 298 0.56 42.38 24.27
CA ILE A 298 1.38 41.57 23.33
C ILE A 298 1.07 40.08 23.50
N ILE A 299 0.81 39.65 24.74
CA ILE A 299 0.58 38.24 25.11
C ILE A 299 -0.91 37.90 24.97
N HIS A 300 -1.78 38.77 25.50
CA HIS A 300 -3.24 38.67 25.50
C HIS A 300 -3.82 39.87 24.76
N PRO A 301 -3.80 39.86 23.42
CA PRO A 301 -4.36 40.96 22.64
C PRO A 301 -5.89 41.01 22.76
N PRO A 302 -6.50 42.20 22.71
CA PRO A 302 -7.95 42.34 22.79
C PRO A 302 -8.65 41.65 21.61
N GLU A 303 -9.72 40.91 21.89
CA GLU A 303 -10.45 40.14 20.86
C GLU A 303 -11.04 41.02 19.75
N ASP A 304 -11.44 42.25 20.08
CA ASP A 304 -12.20 43.14 19.20
C ASP A 304 -11.34 43.93 18.20
N CYS A 305 -10.00 43.80 18.24
CA CYS A 305 -9.07 44.55 17.37
C CYS A 305 -9.40 46.07 17.31
N ASN A 306 -9.89 46.63 18.42
CA ASN A 306 -10.35 48.03 18.46
C ASN A 306 -9.17 48.99 18.65
N LEU A 307 -9.28 50.15 18.01
CA LEU A 307 -8.37 51.27 18.21
C LEU A 307 -8.56 51.82 19.61
N ASN A 308 -7.69 51.45 20.54
CA ASN A 308 -7.58 52.13 21.83
C ASN A 308 -6.24 52.85 21.89
N SER A 309 -6.27 54.15 22.16
CA SER A 309 -5.08 55.02 22.22
C SER A 309 -4.14 54.67 23.38
N SER A 310 -4.57 53.81 24.30
CA SER A 310 -3.73 53.27 25.38
C SER A 310 -2.86 52.08 24.98
N LEU A 311 -3.02 51.54 23.76
CA LEU A 311 -2.25 50.38 23.31
C LEU A 311 -0.80 50.77 22.99
N SER A 312 0.14 49.89 23.33
CA SER A 312 1.58 50.08 23.07
C SER A 312 2.00 49.81 21.62
N PHE A 313 1.07 49.36 20.77
CA PHE A 313 1.32 49.02 19.36
C PHE A 313 1.38 50.26 18.47
N THR A 314 2.41 50.39 17.63
CA THR A 314 2.44 51.43 16.58
C THR A 314 1.95 50.91 15.24
N LEU A 315 2.08 49.61 14.99
CA LEU A 315 1.49 48.94 13.83
C LEU A 315 0.89 47.61 14.28
N GLN A 316 -0.42 47.46 14.12
CA GLN A 316 -1.13 46.22 14.41
C GLN A 316 -1.88 45.73 13.19
N VAL A 317 -1.69 44.45 12.83
CA VAL A 317 -2.49 43.76 11.82
C VAL A 317 -3.32 42.70 12.53
N CYS A 318 -4.65 42.73 12.39
CA CYS A 318 -5.55 41.91 13.20
C CYS A 318 -6.67 41.27 12.37
N ARG A 319 -6.93 39.97 12.56
CA ARG A 319 -7.96 39.21 11.82
C ARG A 319 -7.74 39.30 10.31
N VAL A 320 -6.64 38.72 9.84
CA VAL A 320 -6.29 38.66 8.41
C VAL A 320 -5.96 37.21 8.04
N GLU A 321 -6.41 36.71 6.90
CA GLU A 321 -6.02 35.35 6.49
C GLU A 321 -4.56 35.37 6.00
N ASP A 322 -4.28 36.08 4.91
CA ASP A 322 -2.98 36.05 4.24
C ASP A 322 -2.31 37.42 4.18
N ILE A 323 -1.04 37.49 4.60
CA ILE A 323 -0.23 38.72 4.58
C ILE A 323 1.01 38.46 3.73
N ASP A 324 1.12 39.14 2.60
CA ASP A 324 2.24 39.01 1.67
C ASP A 324 3.01 40.33 1.58
N VAL A 325 4.30 40.28 1.93
CA VAL A 325 5.17 41.46 2.01
C VAL A 325 6.30 41.35 0.99
N TRP A 326 6.25 42.16 -0.07
CA TRP A 326 7.35 42.45 -1.01
C TRP A 326 8.03 43.80 -0.76
N GLY A 327 7.34 44.73 -0.11
CA GLY A 327 7.84 46.07 0.25
C GLY A 327 8.32 46.17 1.71
N LEU A 328 8.14 47.35 2.31
CA LEU A 328 8.60 47.64 3.68
C LEU A 328 7.42 47.77 4.65
N VAL A 329 7.45 47.01 5.75
CA VAL A 329 6.59 47.22 6.91
C VAL A 329 7.45 47.73 8.07
N GLN A 330 7.18 48.93 8.57
CA GLN A 330 8.04 49.60 9.54
C GLN A 330 7.26 50.05 10.78
N GLY A 331 7.81 49.78 11.97
CA GLY A 331 7.24 50.31 13.20
C GLY A 331 8.01 50.02 14.48
N THR A 332 7.68 50.70 15.59
CA THR A 332 8.37 50.49 16.88
C THR A 332 7.88 49.21 17.57
N VAL A 333 6.57 48.97 17.56
CA VAL A 333 5.94 47.75 18.06
C VAL A 333 4.99 47.25 16.97
N ILE A 334 5.43 46.23 16.25
CA ILE A 334 4.68 45.57 15.17
C ILE A 334 4.03 44.32 15.73
N HIS A 335 2.71 44.22 15.67
CA HIS A 335 1.97 43.03 16.11
C HIS A 335 1.07 42.46 15.02
N PHE A 336 1.31 41.20 14.66
CA PHE A 336 0.43 40.44 13.77
C PHE A 336 -0.43 39.51 14.62
N ASN A 337 -1.69 39.89 14.86
CA ASN A 337 -2.63 39.14 15.67
C ASN A 337 -3.64 38.38 14.79
N ARG A 338 -3.91 37.12 15.12
CA ARG A 338 -4.92 36.29 14.44
C ARG A 338 -4.74 36.32 12.90
N ALA A 339 -3.50 36.09 12.48
CA ALA A 339 -3.14 35.87 11.09
C ALA A 339 -3.03 34.36 10.80
N ARG A 340 -3.39 33.91 9.60
CA ARG A 340 -3.24 32.50 9.22
C ARG A 340 -1.90 32.22 8.56
N SER A 341 -1.46 33.10 7.67
CA SER A 341 -0.18 32.99 6.98
C SER A 341 0.49 34.36 6.88
N VAL A 342 1.78 34.42 7.18
CA VAL A 342 2.62 35.59 6.90
C VAL A 342 3.76 35.15 6.00
N THR A 343 3.84 35.75 4.82
CA THR A 343 4.92 35.50 3.87
C THR A 343 5.70 36.80 3.62
N VAL A 344 7.02 36.73 3.80
CA VAL A 344 7.94 37.83 3.49
C VAL A 344 8.76 37.41 2.29
N HIS A 345 8.46 37.99 1.13
CA HIS A 345 9.15 37.70 -0.13
C HIS A 345 10.57 38.26 -0.15
N THR A 346 11.35 37.93 -1.18
CA THR A 346 12.79 38.22 -1.26
C THR A 346 13.15 39.71 -1.19
N SER A 347 12.30 40.60 -1.70
CA SER A 347 12.45 42.06 -1.59
C SER A 347 11.79 42.64 -0.34
N GLY A 348 11.00 41.84 0.37
CA GLY A 348 10.21 42.25 1.52
C GLY A 348 11.04 42.40 2.78
N THR A 349 10.74 43.46 3.53
CA THR A 349 11.38 43.75 4.82
C THR A 349 10.34 44.15 5.86
N ILE A 350 10.34 43.47 7.01
CA ILE A 350 9.62 43.92 8.21
C ILE A 350 10.67 44.46 9.18
N SER A 351 10.67 45.77 9.44
CA SER A 351 11.72 46.43 10.22
C SER A 351 11.18 47.22 11.41
N ALA A 352 11.67 46.87 12.59
CA ALA A 352 11.60 47.68 13.80
C ALA A 352 12.97 48.24 14.20
N SER A 353 13.89 48.35 13.24
CA SER A 353 15.28 48.70 13.51
C SER A 353 15.46 50.18 13.84
N GLY A 354 16.16 50.49 14.94
CA GLY A 354 16.42 51.86 15.39
C GLY A 354 15.18 52.64 15.83
N LEU A 355 14.06 51.94 16.09
CA LEU A 355 12.78 52.51 16.50
C LEU A 355 12.41 52.15 17.95
N GLY A 356 13.36 51.62 18.72
CA GLY A 356 13.20 51.34 20.14
C GLY A 356 13.37 52.58 21.02
N CYS A 357 13.70 52.34 22.28
CA CYS A 357 13.90 53.39 23.28
C CYS A 357 15.22 54.13 23.05
N ARG A 358 15.23 55.46 23.19
CA ARG A 358 16.46 56.28 23.21
C ARG A 358 17.11 56.27 24.59
N THR A 359 16.29 56.37 25.63
CA THR A 359 16.66 56.22 27.05
C THR A 359 15.83 55.08 27.64
N GLY A 360 16.40 54.28 28.53
CA GLY A 360 15.72 53.09 29.06
C GLY A 360 16.59 52.29 30.03
N VAL A 361 16.11 51.12 30.44
CA VAL A 361 16.72 50.29 31.49
C VAL A 361 18.16 49.90 31.17
N GLY A 362 18.46 49.55 29.92
CA GLY A 362 19.80 49.20 29.47
C GLY A 362 20.54 50.34 28.78
N GLN A 363 20.28 51.59 29.18
CA GLN A 363 20.98 52.75 28.63
C GLN A 363 22.49 52.71 28.91
N GLY A 364 23.30 52.97 27.88
CA GLY A 364 24.75 53.11 28.02
C GLY A 364 25.14 54.46 28.66
N LYS A 365 26.12 54.48 29.57
CA LYS A 365 26.55 55.70 30.26
C LYS A 365 27.27 56.65 29.31
N MET A 366 27.02 57.96 29.44
CA MET A 366 27.69 59.03 28.69
C MET A 366 28.61 59.84 29.60
N LEU A 367 29.85 60.06 29.16
CA LEU A 367 30.81 60.95 29.81
C LEU A 367 30.89 62.31 29.09
N SER A 368 31.32 63.35 29.81
CA SER A 368 31.36 64.76 29.38
C SER A 368 32.20 65.09 28.13
N ARG A 369 32.92 64.12 27.54
CA ARG A 369 33.71 64.28 26.31
C ARG A 369 33.13 63.54 25.09
N GLY A 370 31.84 63.19 25.10
CA GLY A 370 31.19 62.51 23.97
C GLY A 370 31.58 61.03 23.83
N ILE A 371 32.11 60.40 24.89
CA ILE A 371 32.34 58.95 24.96
C ILE A 371 31.10 58.33 25.56
N CYS A 372 30.52 57.34 24.86
CA CYS A 372 29.32 56.65 25.28
C CYS A 372 29.56 55.14 25.31
N GLY A 373 29.08 54.48 26.35
CA GLY A 373 28.83 53.04 26.32
C GLY A 373 27.68 52.71 25.38
N GLY A 374 27.70 51.53 24.77
CA GLY A 374 26.58 51.05 23.96
C GLY A 374 25.36 50.71 24.83
N GLY A 375 24.16 50.73 24.25
CA GLY A 375 22.96 50.23 24.93
C GLY A 375 23.07 48.71 25.15
N GLY A 376 22.52 48.19 26.24
CA GLY A 376 22.36 46.76 26.50
C GLY A 376 20.90 46.35 26.34
N HIS A 377 20.64 45.17 25.80
CA HIS A 377 19.34 44.47 25.76
C HIS A 377 19.65 43.07 25.26
N GLY A 378 19.26 41.98 25.95
CA GLY A 378 19.70 40.62 25.58
C GLY A 378 21.18 40.31 25.88
N GLY A 379 22.08 41.15 25.35
CA GLY A 379 23.51 41.18 25.64
C GLY A 379 23.97 42.50 26.26
N LYS A 380 25.10 42.49 26.98
CA LYS A 380 25.65 43.70 27.61
C LYS A 380 26.11 44.68 26.53
N GLY A 381 25.81 45.97 26.68
CA GLY A 381 26.40 47.00 25.83
C GLY A 381 27.93 47.01 25.97
N GLY A 382 28.64 47.30 24.89
CA GLY A 382 30.08 47.46 24.90
C GLY A 382 30.48 48.71 25.70
N ASP A 383 31.61 48.64 26.39
CA ASP A 383 32.15 49.79 27.11
C ASP A 383 32.87 50.74 26.13
N GLY A 384 32.65 52.05 26.25
CA GLY A 384 33.38 53.07 25.50
C GLY A 384 34.73 53.36 26.17
N PHE A 385 35.81 53.42 25.39
CA PHE A 385 37.15 53.69 25.91
C PHE A 385 37.93 54.65 25.01
N TYR A 386 38.33 55.78 25.57
CA TYR A 386 39.16 56.75 24.87
C TYR A 386 40.05 57.54 25.84
N LYS A 387 41.37 57.52 25.59
CA LYS A 387 42.40 58.26 26.36
C LYS A 387 42.29 58.10 27.90
N GLY A 388 42.07 56.87 28.37
CA GLY A 388 42.02 56.53 29.81
C GLY A 388 40.67 56.73 30.50
N ASN A 389 39.67 57.30 29.82
CA ASN A 389 38.30 57.39 30.32
C ASN A 389 37.48 56.19 29.83
N LEU A 390 36.79 55.52 30.76
CA LEU A 390 35.92 54.36 30.51
C LEU A 390 34.46 54.74 30.75
N ALA A 391 33.61 54.60 29.73
CA ALA A 391 32.17 54.72 29.84
C ALA A 391 31.54 53.32 29.81
N GLU A 392 30.86 52.91 30.88
CA GLU A 392 30.25 51.59 30.97
C GLU A 392 29.07 51.44 29.98
N GLY A 393 29.01 50.32 29.28
CA GLY A 393 27.89 49.91 28.47
C GLY A 393 26.69 49.49 29.31
N GLY A 394 25.51 49.52 28.69
CA GLY A 394 24.23 49.20 29.32
C GLY A 394 24.16 47.75 29.82
N ALA A 395 23.41 47.56 30.91
CA ALA A 395 23.17 46.24 31.49
C ALA A 395 22.23 45.37 30.63
N ILE A 396 22.23 44.07 30.89
CA ILE A 396 21.29 43.12 30.29
C ILE A 396 19.99 43.18 31.10
N TYR A 397 18.84 43.32 30.44
CA TYR A 397 17.52 43.28 31.08
C TYR A 397 16.53 42.45 30.25
N GLY A 398 15.32 42.27 30.79
CA GLY A 398 14.24 41.49 30.20
C GLY A 398 14.40 39.97 30.31
N ASN A 399 13.33 39.24 29.98
CA ASN A 399 13.32 37.78 30.06
C ASN A 399 13.74 37.12 28.73
N ALA A 400 14.68 36.17 28.79
CA ALA A 400 15.11 35.42 27.61
C ALA A 400 14.04 34.45 27.09
N ASP A 401 13.23 33.85 27.96
CA ASP A 401 12.23 32.83 27.59
C ASP A 401 10.86 33.41 27.23
N LEU A 402 10.67 34.71 27.42
CA LEU A 402 9.50 35.46 26.99
C LEU A 402 9.88 36.95 26.84
N PRO A 403 10.64 37.32 25.79
CA PRO A 403 11.07 38.69 25.60
C PRO A 403 9.92 39.53 25.06
N CYS A 404 9.73 40.71 25.63
CA CYS A 404 8.69 41.66 25.22
C CYS A 404 9.03 43.11 25.56
N GLU A 405 10.31 43.37 25.79
CA GLU A 405 10.84 44.69 26.10
C GLU A 405 11.47 45.30 24.83
N LEU A 406 11.37 46.63 24.72
CA LEU A 406 12.03 47.39 23.66
C LEU A 406 13.53 47.43 23.93
N GLY A 407 14.35 47.52 22.89
CA GLY A 407 15.79 47.76 23.01
C GLY A 407 16.08 49.18 23.51
N SER A 408 17.13 49.32 24.31
CA SER A 408 17.60 50.59 24.85
C SER A 408 18.67 51.25 23.98
N GLY A 409 18.67 52.57 24.00
CA GLY A 409 19.61 53.40 23.29
C GLY A 409 20.94 53.63 24.02
N SER A 410 21.82 54.39 23.37
CA SER A 410 23.06 54.88 24.00
C SER A 410 22.98 56.38 24.26
N GLY A 411 23.66 56.85 25.31
CA GLY A 411 23.76 58.27 25.60
C GLY A 411 22.50 58.86 26.23
N ASN A 412 22.49 60.17 26.47
CA ASN A 412 21.39 60.86 27.15
C ASN A 412 20.59 61.72 26.16
N ASP A 413 19.26 61.75 26.29
CA ASP A 413 18.35 62.43 25.33
C ASP A 413 18.53 63.97 25.32
N SER A 414 19.15 64.53 26.36
CA SER A 414 19.37 65.97 26.51
C SER A 414 20.45 66.54 25.59
N THR A 415 21.28 65.68 24.99
CA THR A 415 22.27 66.03 23.98
C THR A 415 21.89 65.26 22.72
N GLU A 416 21.85 65.88 21.53
CA GLU A 416 21.50 65.23 20.23
C GLU A 416 22.43 64.04 19.83
N LEU A 417 23.24 63.55 20.76
CA LEU A 417 24.20 62.47 20.69
C LEU A 417 23.63 61.20 21.34
N SER A 418 22.51 60.68 20.82
CA SER A 418 21.92 59.41 21.25
C SER A 418 21.55 58.52 20.06
N THR A 419 21.64 57.21 20.25
CA THR A 419 21.14 56.21 19.30
C THR A 419 19.96 55.49 19.93
N ALA A 420 18.92 55.18 19.16
CA ALA A 420 17.78 54.39 19.65
C ALA A 420 18.08 52.88 19.59
N GLY A 421 17.51 52.11 20.51
CA GLY A 421 17.52 50.65 20.42
C GLY A 421 16.61 50.11 19.30
N GLY A 422 16.50 48.79 19.20
CA GLY A 422 15.53 48.12 18.32
C GLY A 422 14.13 48.03 18.95
N GLY A 423 13.09 47.93 18.11
CA GLY A 423 11.70 47.79 18.52
C GLY A 423 11.28 46.33 18.82
N ILE A 424 9.97 46.10 18.97
CA ILE A 424 9.36 44.78 19.17
C ILE A 424 8.65 44.35 17.89
N ILE A 425 8.90 43.12 17.44
CA ILE A 425 8.13 42.44 16.40
C ILE A 425 7.50 41.21 17.02
N ALA A 426 6.18 41.20 17.14
CA ALA A 426 5.41 40.09 17.67
C ALA A 426 4.50 39.49 16.58
N MET A 427 4.59 38.19 16.35
CA MET A 427 3.72 37.46 15.42
C MET A 427 2.93 36.39 16.17
N GLY A 428 1.61 36.49 16.15
CA GLY A 428 0.70 35.67 16.93
C GLY A 428 0.57 36.10 18.40
N SER A 429 -0.13 35.29 19.17
CA SER A 429 -0.32 35.43 20.62
C SER A 429 -0.44 34.06 21.29
N TRP A 430 -0.62 34.02 22.60
CA TRP A 430 -0.81 32.75 23.33
C TRP A 430 -2.10 32.03 22.92
N GLU A 431 -3.16 32.81 22.69
CA GLU A 431 -4.48 32.30 22.29
C GLU A 431 -4.55 31.99 20.80
N TYR A 432 -3.91 32.82 19.97
CA TYR A 432 -3.95 32.73 18.51
C TYR A 432 -2.53 32.69 17.95
N SER A 433 -1.92 31.52 17.96
CA SER A 433 -0.61 31.32 17.32
C SER A 433 -0.71 31.28 15.80
N LEU A 434 0.29 31.82 15.11
CA LEU A 434 0.40 31.87 13.67
C LEU A 434 0.67 30.45 13.09
N PRO A 435 -0.23 29.89 12.27
CA PRO A 435 -0.04 28.56 11.69
C PRO A 435 1.18 28.42 10.79
N SER A 436 1.46 29.42 9.94
CA SER A 436 2.59 29.38 9.02
C SER A 436 3.29 30.72 8.89
N LEU A 437 4.62 30.69 9.05
CA LEU A 437 5.51 31.82 8.78
C LEU A 437 6.56 31.39 7.73
N ALA A 438 6.56 32.07 6.58
CA ALA A 438 7.51 31.83 5.51
C ALA A 438 8.35 33.08 5.23
N LEU A 439 9.67 32.96 5.42
CA LEU A 439 10.61 34.05 5.26
C LEU A 439 11.56 33.77 4.10
N TYR A 440 11.51 34.63 3.07
CA TYR A 440 12.43 34.70 1.94
C TYR A 440 13.28 35.99 1.98
N GLY A 441 12.72 37.08 2.50
CA GLY A 441 13.37 38.38 2.72
C GLY A 441 13.90 38.57 4.14
N SER A 442 13.74 39.77 4.71
CA SER A 442 14.29 40.10 6.03
C SER A 442 13.25 40.55 7.07
N VAL A 443 13.48 40.16 8.33
CA VAL A 443 12.75 40.64 9.51
C VAL A 443 13.80 41.15 10.52
N GLU A 444 13.75 42.44 10.84
CA GLU A 444 14.86 43.14 11.48
C GLU A 444 14.41 44.03 12.64
N SER A 445 14.92 43.78 13.84
CA SER A 445 14.79 44.65 15.02
C SER A 445 16.16 45.11 15.50
N ASN A 446 17.00 45.60 14.60
CA ASN A 446 18.39 45.95 14.89
C ASN A 446 18.50 47.27 15.68
N GLY A 447 19.58 47.44 16.44
CA GLY A 447 19.89 48.68 17.14
C GLY A 447 20.33 49.80 16.20
N GLY A 448 20.01 51.05 16.55
CA GLY A 448 20.41 52.22 15.81
C GLY A 448 21.93 52.39 15.77
N SER A 449 22.46 52.73 14.59
CA SER A 449 23.89 52.97 14.36
C SER A 449 24.11 54.43 13.97
N TYR A 450 25.18 55.04 14.50
CA TYR A 450 25.55 56.41 14.16
C TYR A 450 26.79 56.41 13.25
N THR A 451 26.61 56.81 11.98
CA THR A 451 27.65 56.69 10.94
C THR A 451 28.42 57.99 10.67
N ASN A 452 27.96 59.14 11.19
CA ASN A 452 28.49 60.46 10.83
C ASN A 452 29.17 61.18 12.01
N GLY A 453 30.48 61.00 12.20
CA GLY A 453 31.19 61.86 13.16
C GLY A 453 32.69 61.57 13.28
N SER A 454 33.45 62.64 13.48
CA SER A 454 34.82 62.60 13.99
C SER A 454 34.88 61.93 15.39
N VAL A 455 36.10 61.67 15.88
CA VAL A 455 36.37 60.93 17.12
C VAL A 455 35.54 61.45 18.32
N GLY A 456 34.74 60.59 18.94
CA GLY A 456 33.85 60.91 20.07
C GLY A 456 32.38 61.12 19.68
N GLY A 457 31.64 60.03 19.48
CA GLY A 457 30.21 60.03 19.14
C GLY A 457 29.37 59.09 20.01
N PRO A 458 28.05 58.99 19.77
CA PRO A 458 27.19 58.12 20.55
C PRO A 458 27.57 56.64 20.35
N GLY A 459 27.21 55.81 21.34
CA GLY A 459 27.39 54.36 21.26
C GLY A 459 26.40 53.72 20.28
N GLY A 460 26.54 52.41 20.07
CA GLY A 460 25.53 51.65 19.35
C GLY A 460 24.27 51.45 20.20
N GLY A 461 23.09 51.57 19.61
CA GLY A 461 21.83 51.16 20.26
C GLY A 461 21.77 49.65 20.39
N SER A 462 21.11 49.12 21.42
CA SER A 462 20.93 47.66 21.54
C SER A 462 19.93 47.12 20.51
N GLY A 463 20.03 45.83 20.18
CA GLY A 463 19.00 45.14 19.39
C GLY A 463 17.65 45.13 20.13
N GLY A 464 16.57 44.86 19.42
CA GLY A 464 15.21 44.81 19.95
C GLY A 464 14.77 43.40 20.32
N THR A 465 13.46 43.15 20.18
CA THR A 465 12.84 41.88 20.51
C THR A 465 12.03 41.34 19.34
N ILE A 466 12.25 40.08 18.97
CA ILE A 466 11.41 39.35 18.03
C ILE A 466 10.76 38.18 18.77
N LEU A 467 9.43 38.20 18.86
CA LEU A 467 8.63 37.20 19.55
C LEU A 467 7.68 36.51 18.56
N LEU A 468 7.86 35.21 18.35
CA LEU A 468 7.12 34.45 17.35
C LEU A 468 6.32 33.34 18.01
N PHE A 469 4.99 33.48 18.03
CA PHE A 469 4.05 32.42 18.40
C PHE A 469 3.63 31.68 17.13
N VAL A 470 4.29 30.57 16.82
CA VAL A 470 4.17 29.88 15.52
C VAL A 470 3.99 28.37 15.65
N HIS A 471 3.24 27.76 14.73
CA HIS A 471 3.23 26.30 14.53
C HIS A 471 4.40 25.86 13.64
N THR A 472 4.54 26.50 12.48
CA THR A 472 5.55 26.14 11.47
C THR A 472 6.34 27.36 11.00
N LEU A 473 7.65 27.18 10.87
CA LEU A 473 8.58 28.21 10.43
C LEU A 473 9.40 27.71 9.23
N SER A 474 9.47 28.51 8.17
CA SER A 474 10.37 28.25 7.04
C SER A 474 11.24 29.47 6.74
N LEU A 475 12.56 29.31 6.81
CA LEU A 475 13.56 30.33 6.45
C LEU A 475 14.32 29.84 5.22
N ALA A 476 14.17 30.54 4.09
CA ALA A 476 14.92 30.27 2.87
C ALA A 476 16.41 30.69 3.00
N GLU A 477 17.27 30.24 2.09
CA GLU A 477 18.73 30.45 2.16
C GLU A 477 19.14 31.93 2.21
N SER A 478 18.43 32.81 1.50
CA SER A 478 18.67 34.27 1.50
C SER A 478 17.99 35.02 2.63
N SER A 479 17.20 34.35 3.48
CA SER A 479 16.39 35.03 4.49
C SER A 479 17.21 35.44 5.72
N VAL A 480 16.83 36.56 6.32
CA VAL A 480 17.53 37.15 7.47
C VAL A 480 16.53 37.47 8.58
N LEU A 481 16.71 36.85 9.75
CA LEU A 481 16.00 37.20 10.97
C LEU A 481 16.99 37.82 11.95
N SER A 482 16.94 39.13 12.15
CA SER A 482 18.03 39.88 12.81
C SER A 482 17.55 40.76 13.95
N SER A 483 18.26 40.70 15.07
CA SER A 483 18.14 41.59 16.21
C SER A 483 19.52 41.96 16.75
N VAL A 484 20.37 42.49 15.87
CA VAL A 484 21.79 42.80 16.12
C VAL A 484 21.94 44.18 16.76
N GLY A 485 22.93 44.33 17.64
CA GLY A 485 23.28 45.63 18.22
C GLY A 485 23.87 46.60 17.19
N GLY A 486 23.59 47.89 17.35
CA GLY A 486 24.10 48.94 16.48
C GLY A 486 25.61 49.15 16.61
N PHE A 487 26.21 49.71 15.56
CA PHE A 487 27.64 50.01 15.52
C PHE A 487 27.98 51.23 16.37
N GLY A 488 29.03 51.11 17.18
CA GLY A 488 29.60 52.23 17.95
C GLY A 488 30.63 53.02 17.13
N ASN A 489 30.68 54.35 17.32
CA ASN A 489 31.68 55.20 16.68
C ASN A 489 33.08 55.05 17.33
N ALA A 490 34.11 55.69 16.77
CA ALA A 490 35.50 55.64 17.25
C ALA A 490 35.64 56.01 18.73
N GLY A 491 35.94 55.02 19.59
CA GLY A 491 36.09 55.17 21.04
C GLY A 491 34.83 54.94 21.87
N SER A 492 33.69 54.66 21.23
CA SER A 492 32.41 54.36 21.88
C SER A 492 32.06 52.88 21.76
N GLY A 493 31.26 52.38 22.70
CA GLY A 493 30.88 50.98 22.78
C GLY A 493 29.84 50.57 21.73
N GLY A 494 29.93 49.33 21.23
CA GLY A 494 28.89 48.75 20.38
C GLY A 494 27.65 48.35 21.18
N GLY A 495 26.47 48.35 20.55
CA GLY A 495 25.22 47.96 21.23
C GLY A 495 25.17 46.46 21.53
N GLY A 496 24.49 46.04 22.60
CA GLY A 496 24.22 44.63 22.88
C GLY A 496 23.27 44.02 21.84
N GLY A 497 23.43 42.73 21.53
CA GLY A 497 22.50 42.00 20.65
C GLY A 497 21.20 41.69 21.37
N GLY A 498 20.06 41.83 20.69
CA GLY A 498 18.72 41.71 21.29
C GLY A 498 18.23 40.28 21.51
N ARG A 499 16.91 40.10 21.59
CA ARG A 499 16.29 38.81 21.93
C ARG A 499 15.40 38.29 20.82
N ILE A 500 15.56 37.03 20.45
CA ILE A 500 14.69 36.33 19.49
C ILE A 500 14.14 35.10 20.20
N HIS A 501 12.82 35.00 20.33
CA HIS A 501 12.15 33.87 20.98
C HIS A 501 11.12 33.20 20.08
N PHE A 502 11.24 31.88 19.96
CA PHE A 502 10.28 31.04 19.26
C PHE A 502 9.36 30.32 20.25
N HIS A 503 8.13 30.78 20.35
CA HIS A 503 7.08 30.15 21.16
C HIS A 503 6.27 29.17 20.30
N TRP A 504 6.73 27.91 20.25
CA TRP A 504 6.04 26.86 19.50
C TRP A 504 4.69 26.49 20.15
N SER A 505 3.62 26.56 19.37
CA SER A 505 2.32 25.98 19.74
C SER A 505 2.20 24.57 19.19
N ASN A 506 1.54 23.69 19.94
CA ASN A 506 1.17 22.33 19.52
C ASN A 506 2.31 21.52 18.84
N ILE A 507 3.45 21.33 19.51
CA ILE A 507 4.56 20.52 18.98
C ILE A 507 4.08 19.05 18.87
N PRO A 508 3.95 18.49 17.65
CA PRO A 508 3.56 17.10 17.50
C PRO A 508 4.64 16.18 18.09
N THR A 509 4.26 15.00 18.60
CA THR A 509 5.20 14.06 19.23
C THR A 509 4.93 12.64 18.75
N GLY A 510 5.93 11.77 18.84
CA GLY A 510 5.82 10.39 18.34
C GLY A 510 5.69 10.32 16.82
N ASP A 511 4.80 9.46 16.34
CA ASP A 511 4.66 9.16 14.90
C ASP A 511 4.17 10.34 14.05
N GLU A 512 3.48 11.29 14.66
CA GLU A 512 2.98 12.52 14.02
C GLU A 512 4.03 13.64 13.97
N TYR A 513 5.23 13.42 14.52
CA TYR A 513 6.26 14.46 14.54
C TYR A 513 6.66 14.89 13.12
N VAL A 514 6.52 16.18 12.87
CA VAL A 514 7.02 16.90 11.70
C VAL A 514 7.91 18.03 12.22
N PRO A 515 9.08 18.30 11.60
CA PRO A 515 9.95 19.38 12.03
C PRO A 515 9.21 20.72 11.99
N VAL A 516 9.10 21.36 13.17
CA VAL A 516 8.41 22.65 13.33
C VAL A 516 9.12 23.82 12.63
N ALA A 517 10.41 23.64 12.30
CA ALA A 517 11.20 24.66 11.62
C ALA A 517 12.12 24.09 10.54
N ALA A 518 12.08 24.69 9.35
CA ALA A 518 13.02 24.49 8.27
C ALA A 518 13.91 25.73 8.12
N VAL A 519 15.05 25.73 8.81
CA VAL A 519 15.97 26.89 8.85
C VAL A 519 17.13 26.68 7.89
N LYS A 520 17.09 27.36 6.75
CA LYS A 520 18.22 27.46 5.79
C LYS A 520 18.88 28.85 5.76
N GLY A 521 18.17 29.87 6.21
CA GLY A 521 18.64 31.26 6.29
C GLY A 521 19.43 31.58 7.56
N SER A 522 19.67 32.87 7.80
CA SER A 522 20.48 33.37 8.91
C SER A 522 19.62 33.95 10.05
N ILE A 523 19.95 33.58 11.29
CA ILE A 523 19.35 34.17 12.51
C ILE A 523 20.47 34.88 13.27
N LEU A 524 20.37 36.19 13.39
CA LEU A 524 21.42 37.06 13.91
C LEU A 524 20.96 37.76 15.18
N ALA A 525 21.67 37.54 16.29
CA ALA A 525 21.46 38.24 17.55
C ALA A 525 22.82 38.63 18.18
N SER A 526 23.78 39.05 17.36
CA SER A 526 25.11 39.43 17.82
C SER A 526 25.15 40.85 18.40
N GLY A 527 26.15 41.11 19.25
CA GLY A 527 26.46 42.48 19.64
C GLY A 527 27.01 43.30 18.47
N GLY A 528 26.78 44.60 18.52
CA GLY A 528 27.29 45.57 17.59
C GLY A 528 28.80 45.75 17.73
N VAL A 529 29.46 46.00 16.60
CA VAL A 529 30.90 46.21 16.54
C VAL A 529 31.21 47.68 16.85
N SER A 530 32.22 47.92 17.66
CA SER A 530 32.78 49.25 17.93
C SER A 530 33.94 49.55 16.98
N LYS A 531 34.02 50.80 16.48
CA LYS A 531 35.22 51.28 15.76
C LYS A 531 36.26 51.80 16.77
N GLY A 532 37.55 51.57 16.51
CA GLY A 532 38.65 52.10 17.34
C GLY A 532 38.90 51.31 18.63
N LEU A 533 39.13 52.01 19.76
CA LEU A 533 39.49 51.41 21.06
C LEU A 533 38.30 51.01 21.94
N GLY A 534 37.06 51.19 21.48
CA GLY A 534 35.86 50.79 22.23
C GLY A 534 35.62 49.28 22.18
N TYR A 535 34.87 48.74 23.14
CA TYR A 535 34.51 47.32 23.18
C TYR A 535 33.23 47.04 22.38
N SER A 536 33.18 45.87 21.74
CA SER A 536 31.97 45.39 21.06
C SER A 536 30.92 44.96 22.08
N GLY A 537 29.65 45.04 21.70
CA GLY A 537 28.56 44.55 22.54
C GLY A 537 28.60 43.04 22.70
N GLY A 538 28.03 42.55 23.80
CA GLY A 538 27.77 41.14 24.02
C GLY A 538 26.69 40.62 23.08
N ASN A 539 26.76 39.32 22.76
CA ASN A 539 25.72 38.64 22.00
C ASN A 539 24.41 38.57 22.81
N GLY A 540 23.31 38.65 22.08
CA GLY A 540 21.96 38.46 22.57
C GLY A 540 21.57 37.00 22.73
N THR A 541 20.27 36.78 22.93
CA THR A 541 19.71 35.46 23.20
C THR A 541 18.75 35.00 22.10
N VAL A 542 18.97 33.80 21.59
CA VAL A 542 18.02 33.09 20.71
C VAL A 542 17.47 31.89 21.47
N THR A 543 16.23 31.98 21.93
CA THR A 543 15.59 30.97 22.79
C THR A 543 14.36 30.40 22.10
N GLY A 544 13.87 29.27 22.62
CA GLY A 544 12.64 28.65 22.15
C GLY A 544 11.96 27.93 23.29
N LYS A 545 10.66 27.71 23.16
CA LYS A 545 9.85 27.01 24.16
C LYS A 545 10.48 25.67 24.56
N ALA A 546 10.31 25.29 25.83
CA ALA A 546 10.77 24.01 26.35
C ALA A 546 10.21 22.84 25.51
N CYS A 547 11.10 22.07 24.89
CA CYS A 547 10.70 20.96 24.04
C CYS A 547 10.15 19.78 24.87
N PRO A 548 9.17 19.03 24.32
CA PRO A 548 8.66 17.82 24.96
C PRO A 548 9.73 16.71 25.01
N LYS A 549 9.38 15.58 25.62
CA LYS A 549 10.26 14.40 25.71
C LYS A 549 10.73 13.96 24.32
N GLY A 550 11.96 13.46 24.19
CA GLY A 550 12.57 13.04 22.92
C GLY A 550 13.16 14.15 22.03
N LEU A 551 12.76 15.41 22.24
CA LEU A 551 13.20 16.56 21.43
C LEU A 551 14.11 17.53 22.22
N TYR A 552 15.02 18.22 21.54
CA TYR A 552 15.93 19.21 22.14
C TYR A 552 16.24 20.40 21.20
N GLY A 553 16.87 21.43 21.76
CA GLY A 553 17.29 22.65 21.05
C GLY A 553 16.16 23.66 20.88
N THR A 554 16.49 24.81 20.28
CA THR A 554 15.54 25.91 20.05
C THR A 554 14.39 25.54 19.11
N PHE A 555 14.63 24.62 18.18
CA PHE A 555 13.68 24.18 17.15
C PHE A 555 13.09 22.78 17.42
N CYS A 556 13.27 22.26 18.65
CA CYS A 556 12.80 20.93 19.04
C CYS A 556 13.13 19.82 18.04
N LYS A 557 14.43 19.66 17.76
CA LYS A 557 14.98 18.59 16.93
C LYS A 557 15.05 17.28 17.71
N GLU A 558 14.97 16.17 17.00
CA GLU A 558 15.08 14.82 17.58
C GLU A 558 16.45 14.62 18.25
N CYS A 559 16.48 14.02 19.46
CA CYS A 559 17.72 13.66 20.15
C CYS A 559 18.62 12.76 19.26
N PRO A 560 19.96 12.85 19.37
CA PRO A 560 20.89 12.03 18.60
C PRO A 560 20.67 10.52 18.77
N LEU A 561 21.08 9.75 17.76
CA LEU A 561 21.07 8.28 17.80
C LEU A 561 21.73 7.73 19.07
N GLY A 562 21.07 6.75 19.71
CA GLY A 562 21.57 6.12 20.93
C GLY A 562 21.45 6.99 22.18
N THR A 563 20.61 8.02 22.15
CA THR A 563 20.25 8.82 23.33
C THR A 563 18.73 8.94 23.51
N TYR A 564 18.27 9.11 24.75
CA TYR A 564 16.87 9.34 25.10
C TYR A 564 16.71 10.56 26.01
N LYS A 565 15.51 11.15 26.03
CA LYS A 565 15.17 12.30 26.87
C LYS A 565 13.77 12.15 27.45
N ASN A 566 13.69 11.92 28.76
CA ASN A 566 12.45 11.67 29.49
C ASN A 566 11.86 12.93 30.18
N VAL A 567 12.57 14.05 30.15
CA VAL A 567 12.15 15.33 30.74
C VAL A 567 11.84 16.39 29.69
N THR A 568 10.98 17.34 30.04
CA THR A 568 10.74 18.54 29.23
C THR A 568 11.93 19.50 29.36
N GLY A 569 12.32 20.15 28.27
CA GLY A 569 13.46 21.08 28.24
C GLY A 569 14.15 21.15 26.89
N SER A 570 14.93 22.19 26.64
CA SER A 570 15.53 22.45 25.31
C SER A 570 17.06 22.28 25.28
N SER A 571 17.71 21.96 26.39
CA SER A 571 19.17 21.75 26.42
C SER A 571 19.57 20.39 25.87
N LYS A 572 20.65 20.37 25.07
CA LYS A 572 21.21 19.14 24.47
C LYS A 572 21.71 18.15 25.54
N SER A 573 22.12 18.63 26.70
CA SER A 573 22.59 17.81 27.82
C SER A 573 21.48 16.93 28.44
N LEU A 574 20.21 17.17 28.10
CA LEU A 574 19.09 16.35 28.55
C LEU A 574 18.87 15.09 27.69
N CYS A 575 19.63 14.92 26.60
CA CYS A 575 19.66 13.67 25.84
C CYS A 575 20.72 12.74 26.47
N PHE A 576 20.27 11.77 27.28
CA PHE A 576 21.12 10.81 27.98
C PHE A 576 21.45 9.59 27.10
N PRO A 577 22.67 9.03 27.13
CA PRO A 577 23.00 7.83 26.38
C PRO A 577 22.22 6.61 26.89
N CYS A 578 21.77 5.77 25.97
CA CYS A 578 21.03 4.55 26.30
C CYS A 578 21.96 3.51 26.96
N PRO A 579 21.51 2.79 28.01
CA PRO A 579 22.34 1.81 28.71
C PRO A 579 22.77 0.65 27.80
N PRO A 580 24.06 0.25 27.80
CA PRO A 580 24.60 -0.75 26.87
C PRO A 580 24.13 -2.19 27.15
N GLY A 581 23.55 -2.47 28.32
CA GLY A 581 23.05 -3.79 28.68
C GLY A 581 21.70 -4.16 28.05
N GLU A 582 21.01 -3.20 27.43
CA GLU A 582 19.68 -3.38 26.83
C GLU A 582 19.72 -3.57 25.31
N LEU A 583 20.90 -3.47 24.68
CA LEU A 583 21.06 -3.68 23.24
C LEU A 583 21.50 -5.13 22.96
N PRO A 584 20.68 -5.95 22.29
CA PRO A 584 21.08 -7.29 21.85
C PRO A 584 22.34 -7.23 20.97
N HIS A 585 23.21 -8.24 21.05
CA HIS A 585 24.47 -8.29 20.28
C HIS A 585 24.31 -8.14 18.75
N ARG A 586 23.11 -8.39 18.21
CA ARG A 586 22.77 -8.28 16.78
C ARG A 586 21.79 -7.13 16.47
N ALA A 587 21.77 -6.08 17.29
CA ALA A 587 20.89 -4.91 17.13
C ALA A 587 21.66 -3.60 16.93
N ILE A 588 21.04 -2.65 16.23
CA ILE A 588 21.52 -1.28 16.01
C ILE A 588 20.43 -0.28 16.40
N TYR A 589 20.80 0.84 17.03
CA TYR A 589 19.87 1.92 17.30
C TYR A 589 19.36 2.56 16.01
N ILE A 590 18.07 2.89 15.96
CA ILE A 590 17.42 3.52 14.80
C ILE A 590 16.93 4.93 15.15
N ASN A 591 16.84 5.79 14.13
CA ASN A 591 16.15 7.07 14.27
C ASN A 591 14.63 6.79 14.27
N VAL A 592 13.93 7.33 15.26
CA VAL A 592 12.47 7.31 15.33
C VAL A 592 11.97 8.74 15.32
N ARG A 593 10.86 8.96 14.61
CA ARG A 593 10.21 10.26 14.53
C ARG A 593 9.87 10.75 15.93
N GLY A 594 10.23 12.00 16.22
CA GLY A 594 10.02 12.60 17.54
C GLY A 594 11.09 12.25 18.60
N GLY A 595 12.10 11.44 18.25
CA GLY A 595 13.18 11.04 19.15
C GLY A 595 12.75 10.07 20.26
N ALA A 596 13.72 9.44 20.93
CA ALA A 596 13.45 8.49 22.00
C ALA A 596 13.10 9.21 23.31
N ALA A 597 11.89 9.00 23.83
CA ALA A 597 11.45 9.56 25.09
C ALA A 597 11.83 8.69 26.31
N GLU A 598 11.86 7.37 26.14
CA GLU A 598 12.01 6.39 27.22
C GLU A 598 13.01 5.28 26.84
N THR A 599 13.46 4.52 27.84
CA THR A 599 14.29 3.33 27.69
C THR A 599 13.42 2.06 27.71
N PRO A 600 13.71 1.04 26.88
CA PRO A 600 14.85 0.91 25.99
C PRO A 600 14.73 1.78 24.74
N CYS A 601 15.84 2.35 24.29
CA CYS A 601 15.87 3.15 23.08
C CYS A 601 15.53 2.31 21.85
N PRO A 602 14.85 2.88 20.85
CA PRO A 602 14.42 2.12 19.69
C PRO A 602 15.62 1.58 18.93
N TYR A 603 15.65 0.25 18.79
CA TYR A 603 16.65 -0.48 18.02
C TYR A 603 15.96 -1.37 17.00
N ARG A 604 16.68 -1.75 15.96
CA ARG A 604 16.27 -2.79 15.01
C ARG A 604 17.41 -3.79 14.88
N CYS A 605 17.07 -5.05 14.64
CA CYS A 605 18.10 -6.05 14.35
C CYS A 605 18.84 -5.70 13.04
N MET A 606 20.13 -6.08 12.94
CA MET A 606 20.97 -5.78 11.75
C MET A 606 20.39 -6.30 10.43
N SER A 607 19.47 -7.27 10.48
CA SER A 607 18.80 -7.84 9.32
C SER A 607 17.39 -8.29 9.72
N ASP A 608 16.46 -8.26 8.77
CA ASP A 608 15.07 -8.78 8.92
C ASP A 608 15.01 -10.29 9.22
N ARG A 609 16.16 -10.98 9.13
CA ARG A 609 16.31 -12.40 9.52
C ARG A 609 16.18 -12.63 11.03
N TYR A 610 16.42 -11.59 11.82
CA TYR A 610 16.41 -11.68 13.28
C TYR A 610 15.15 -11.01 13.84
N ARG A 611 14.43 -11.71 14.72
CA ARG A 611 13.19 -11.18 15.30
C ARG A 611 13.45 -10.45 16.61
N MET A 612 12.83 -9.28 16.76
CA MET A 612 12.82 -8.51 18.01
C MET A 612 11.99 -9.26 19.08
N PRO A 613 12.35 -9.20 20.38
CA PRO A 613 13.31 -8.26 20.97
C PRO A 613 14.77 -8.74 21.02
N HIS A 614 15.05 -10.04 21.10
CA HIS A 614 16.42 -10.54 21.35
C HIS A 614 17.28 -10.74 20.08
N CYS A 615 16.72 -10.48 18.90
CA CYS A 615 17.37 -10.70 17.60
C CYS A 615 17.83 -12.16 17.38
N TYR A 616 16.99 -13.12 17.79
CA TYR A 616 17.18 -14.54 17.51
C TYR A 616 16.69 -14.94 16.12
N THR A 617 17.21 -16.05 15.60
CA THR A 617 16.64 -16.71 14.42
C THR A 617 15.34 -17.44 14.79
N ALA A 618 14.47 -17.71 13.81
CA ALA A 618 13.19 -18.38 14.06
C ALA A 618 13.33 -19.78 14.71
N LEU A 619 14.44 -20.48 14.47
CA LEU A 619 14.73 -21.78 15.08
C LEU A 619 15.17 -21.64 16.54
N GLU A 620 16.06 -20.68 16.82
CA GLU A 620 16.52 -20.39 18.18
C GLU A 620 15.38 -19.90 19.06
N GLU A 621 14.50 -19.04 18.54
CA GLU A 621 13.32 -18.57 19.26
C GLU A 621 12.44 -19.77 19.70
N LEU A 622 12.17 -20.72 18.80
CA LEU A 622 11.46 -21.96 19.15
C LEU A 622 12.20 -22.77 20.22
N ILE A 623 13.50 -22.98 20.06
CA ILE A 623 14.27 -23.81 21.01
C ILE A 623 14.32 -23.16 22.40
N TYR A 624 14.56 -21.86 22.48
CA TYR A 624 14.69 -21.14 23.74
C TYR A 624 13.34 -20.85 24.41
N THR A 625 12.23 -20.77 23.67
CA THR A 625 10.88 -20.72 24.27
C THR A 625 10.57 -21.97 25.10
N PHE A 626 11.11 -23.13 24.74
CA PHE A 626 10.96 -24.39 25.48
C PHE A 626 12.08 -24.64 26.51
N GLY A 627 12.88 -23.63 26.85
CA GLY A 627 13.94 -23.74 27.87
C GLY A 627 15.26 -24.32 27.35
N GLY A 628 15.48 -24.32 26.03
CA GLY A 628 16.73 -24.68 25.39
C GLY A 628 16.72 -26.04 24.67
N PRO A 629 17.82 -26.41 23.99
CA PRO A 629 17.87 -27.55 23.06
C PRO A 629 17.49 -28.90 23.69
N TRP A 630 17.90 -29.12 24.95
CA TRP A 630 17.67 -30.37 25.67
C TRP A 630 16.21 -30.57 26.09
N LEU A 631 15.57 -29.52 26.62
CA LEU A 631 14.17 -29.57 27.03
C LEU A 631 13.24 -29.66 25.80
N PHE A 632 13.57 -28.94 24.73
CA PHE A 632 12.85 -29.05 23.46
C PHE A 632 12.91 -30.47 22.88
N GLY A 633 14.09 -31.11 22.89
CA GLY A 633 14.26 -32.48 22.39
C GLY A 633 13.45 -33.53 23.19
N LEU A 634 13.48 -33.43 24.52
CA LEU A 634 12.70 -34.32 25.38
C LEU A 634 11.20 -34.14 25.17
N PHE A 635 10.74 -32.88 25.10
CA PHE A 635 9.33 -32.57 24.85
C PHE A 635 8.85 -33.11 23.49
N LEU A 636 9.64 -32.89 22.42
CA LEU A 636 9.32 -33.39 21.08
C LEU A 636 9.24 -34.93 21.06
N SER A 637 10.18 -35.62 21.72
CA SER A 637 10.17 -37.09 21.79
C SER A 637 8.95 -37.63 22.53
N GLY A 638 8.57 -37.02 23.66
CA GLY A 638 7.37 -37.38 24.41
C GLY A 638 6.09 -37.14 23.61
N LEU A 639 6.02 -36.02 22.89
CA LEU A 639 4.88 -35.70 22.02
C LEU A 639 4.73 -36.70 20.87
N LEU A 640 5.83 -37.10 20.22
CA LEU A 640 5.79 -38.07 19.12
C LEU A 640 5.28 -39.44 19.58
N ILE A 641 5.72 -39.91 20.75
CA ILE A 641 5.26 -41.19 21.32
C ILE A 641 3.78 -41.11 21.69
N LEU A 642 3.35 -40.02 22.33
CA LEU A 642 1.94 -39.79 22.67
C LEU A 642 1.07 -39.79 21.41
N LEU A 643 1.44 -39.01 20.40
CA LEU A 643 0.70 -38.93 19.13
C LEU A 643 0.68 -40.26 18.39
N ALA A 644 1.76 -41.03 18.41
CA ALA A 644 1.80 -42.35 17.79
C ALA A 644 0.86 -43.34 18.49
N LEU A 645 0.77 -43.31 19.83
CA LEU A 645 -0.20 -44.09 20.59
C LEU A 645 -1.63 -43.68 20.26
N VAL A 646 -1.90 -42.37 20.18
CA VAL A 646 -3.22 -41.86 19.77
C VAL A 646 -3.57 -42.31 18.35
N LEU A 647 -2.65 -42.23 17.39
CA LEU A 647 -2.86 -42.71 16.01
C LEU A 647 -3.08 -44.23 15.97
N SER A 648 -2.38 -45.00 16.80
CA SER A 648 -2.58 -46.45 16.89
C SER A 648 -3.96 -46.80 17.46
N VAL A 649 -4.41 -46.11 18.51
CA VAL A 649 -5.75 -46.27 19.09
C VAL A 649 -6.82 -45.80 18.10
N ALA A 650 -6.59 -44.69 17.40
CA ALA A 650 -7.48 -44.20 16.35
C ALA A 650 -7.60 -45.21 15.22
N ARG A 651 -6.49 -45.78 14.74
CA ARG A 651 -6.51 -46.84 13.72
C ARG A 651 -7.34 -48.04 14.19
N MET A 652 -7.12 -48.50 15.42
CA MET A 652 -7.88 -49.63 15.98
C MET A 652 -9.38 -49.32 16.06
N LYS A 653 -9.75 -48.08 16.41
CA LYS A 653 -11.15 -47.64 16.54
C LYS A 653 -11.85 -47.33 15.20
N PHE A 654 -11.13 -46.80 14.21
CA PHE A 654 -11.69 -46.42 12.91
C PHE A 654 -11.61 -47.55 11.88
N VAL A 655 -10.60 -48.41 11.93
CA VAL A 655 -10.41 -49.51 10.96
C VAL A 655 -10.94 -50.86 11.49
N GLY A 656 -11.00 -51.05 12.83
CA GLY A 656 -11.33 -52.33 13.46
C GLY A 656 -12.81 -52.59 13.78
N THR A 657 -13.74 -51.75 13.33
CA THR A 657 -15.16 -51.82 13.74
C THR A 657 -16.06 -52.78 12.95
N ASP A 658 -15.50 -53.72 12.16
CA ASP A 658 -16.31 -54.76 11.47
C ASP A 658 -15.80 -56.21 11.64
N GLU A 659 -14.92 -56.49 12.62
CA GLU A 659 -14.73 -57.87 13.09
C GLU A 659 -14.99 -57.93 14.61
N LEU A 660 -16.22 -58.28 14.99
CA LEU A 660 -16.58 -58.63 16.37
C LEU A 660 -15.86 -59.94 16.77
N PRO A 661 -15.04 -59.98 17.83
CA PRO A 661 -14.60 -61.24 18.40
C PRO A 661 -15.61 -61.70 19.46
N GLY A 662 -16.38 -62.74 19.14
CA GLY A 662 -17.01 -63.59 20.16
C GLY A 662 -15.97 -64.55 20.78
N PRO A 663 -16.07 -64.92 22.07
CA PRO A 663 -15.02 -65.68 22.74
C PRO A 663 -15.24 -67.20 22.58
N ALA A 664 -14.29 -67.94 22.00
CA ALA A 664 -13.98 -69.33 22.34
C ALA A 664 -12.66 -69.80 21.67
N PRO A 665 -11.90 -70.74 22.27
CA PRO A 665 -10.56 -71.11 21.85
C PRO A 665 -10.51 -72.22 20.79
N THR A 666 -9.49 -72.15 19.94
CA THR A 666 -8.80 -73.23 19.19
C THR A 666 -9.59 -74.49 18.81
N GLN A 667 -9.93 -74.64 17.51
CA GLN A 667 -9.65 -75.84 16.69
C GLN A 667 -10.22 -75.68 15.26
N GLN A 668 -9.40 -76.08 14.29
CA GLN A 668 -9.74 -76.69 13.00
C GLN A 668 -10.85 -76.08 12.12
N GLY A 669 -10.46 -75.86 10.86
CA GLY A 669 -11.35 -76.04 9.72
C GLY A 669 -11.90 -74.75 9.14
N SER A 670 -11.44 -74.47 7.93
CA SER A 670 -12.10 -73.62 6.94
C SER A 670 -13.61 -73.90 6.90
N GLN A 671 -14.40 -72.98 7.43
CA GLN A 671 -15.69 -72.66 6.83
C GLN A 671 -15.50 -71.36 6.07
N ILE A 672 -15.44 -71.50 4.75
CA ILE A 672 -15.50 -70.40 3.81
C ILE A 672 -16.83 -69.68 4.09
N ASP A 673 -16.76 -68.48 4.66
CA ASP A 673 -17.88 -67.55 4.67
C ASP A 673 -18.11 -67.05 3.24
N HIS A 674 -18.80 -67.89 2.45
CA HIS A 674 -19.56 -67.48 1.29
C HIS A 674 -20.75 -66.65 1.76
N SER A 675 -20.51 -65.42 2.20
CA SER A 675 -21.48 -64.31 2.20
C SER A 675 -21.02 -63.20 3.14
N PHE A 676 -19.98 -62.46 2.77
CA PHE A 676 -20.01 -61.03 3.10
C PHE A 676 -20.94 -60.38 2.08
N PRO A 677 -22.00 -59.66 2.51
CA PRO A 677 -22.77 -58.86 1.58
C PRO A 677 -21.79 -57.83 1.04
N PHE A 678 -21.41 -57.98 -0.23
CA PHE A 678 -20.72 -56.91 -0.92
C PHE A 678 -21.70 -55.75 -0.85
N LEU A 679 -21.39 -54.70 -0.08
CA LEU A 679 -22.05 -53.41 -0.26
C LEU A 679 -21.58 -52.88 -1.61
N GLU A 680 -22.10 -53.51 -2.65
CA GLU A 680 -22.13 -53.01 -4.00
C GLU A 680 -22.73 -51.62 -3.90
N SER A 681 -22.01 -50.64 -4.46
CA SER A 681 -22.59 -49.32 -4.65
C SER A 681 -23.94 -49.47 -5.36
N LEU A 682 -24.90 -48.55 -5.17
CA LEU A 682 -26.19 -48.60 -5.89
C LEU A 682 -26.02 -48.80 -7.41
N ASN A 683 -24.87 -48.41 -7.97
CA ASN A 683 -24.49 -48.66 -9.37
C ASN A 683 -24.17 -50.13 -9.69
N GLU A 684 -23.60 -50.91 -8.76
CA GLU A 684 -23.38 -52.35 -8.90
C GLU A 684 -24.65 -53.16 -8.54
N VAL A 685 -25.47 -52.69 -7.60
CA VAL A 685 -26.79 -53.30 -7.30
C VAL A 685 -27.79 -53.08 -8.46
N ILE A 686 -27.62 -52.03 -9.28
CA ILE A 686 -28.34 -51.90 -10.56
C ILE A 686 -27.81 -52.92 -11.60
N GLU A 687 -26.57 -53.41 -11.46
CA GLU A 687 -26.03 -54.48 -12.29
C GLU A 687 -26.41 -55.90 -11.81
N THR A 688 -26.90 -56.11 -10.57
CA THR A 688 -27.38 -57.43 -10.09
C THR A 688 -28.77 -57.84 -10.59
N ASN A 689 -29.47 -56.98 -11.33
CA ASN A 689 -30.70 -57.35 -12.05
C ASN A 689 -30.47 -58.24 -13.29
N ARG A 690 -29.29 -58.89 -13.40
CA ARG A 690 -28.77 -59.44 -14.66
C ARG A 690 -28.34 -60.91 -14.57
N ALA A 691 -28.96 -61.71 -13.69
CA ALA A 691 -28.94 -63.18 -13.85
C ALA A 691 -29.53 -63.57 -15.23
N GLU A 692 -30.49 -62.79 -15.74
CA GLU A 692 -31.06 -62.96 -17.09
C GLU A 692 -30.11 -62.58 -18.26
N GLU A 693 -29.03 -61.82 -18.03
CA GLU A 693 -28.12 -61.35 -19.10
C GLU A 693 -26.99 -62.32 -19.42
N SER A 694 -26.56 -63.13 -18.46
CA SER A 694 -25.53 -64.15 -18.68
C SER A 694 -25.95 -65.18 -19.74
N HIS A 695 -27.25 -65.47 -19.82
CA HIS A 695 -27.84 -66.38 -20.80
C HIS A 695 -27.91 -65.82 -22.23
N GLY A 696 -27.61 -64.54 -22.44
CA GLY A 696 -27.60 -63.89 -23.77
C GLY A 696 -26.21 -63.63 -24.35
N HIS A 697 -25.13 -63.91 -23.62
CA HIS A 697 -23.75 -63.59 -24.06
C HIS A 697 -23.28 -64.49 -25.22
N VAL A 698 -22.68 -63.91 -26.26
CA VAL A 698 -22.21 -64.62 -27.47
C VAL A 698 -20.70 -64.73 -27.52
N HIS A 699 -19.97 -63.62 -27.51
CA HIS A 699 -18.52 -63.62 -27.70
C HIS A 699 -17.86 -62.42 -27.00
N ARG A 700 -16.63 -62.62 -26.52
CA ARG A 700 -15.78 -61.62 -25.88
C ARG A 700 -14.59 -61.30 -26.79
N MET A 701 -14.47 -60.05 -27.18
CA MET A 701 -13.39 -59.56 -28.04
C MET A 701 -12.41 -58.71 -27.24
N TYR A 702 -11.13 -59.09 -27.19
CA TYR A 702 -10.10 -58.37 -26.43
C TYR A 702 -9.51 -57.20 -27.23
N PHE A 703 -9.21 -56.10 -26.55
CA PHE A 703 -8.44 -55.00 -27.14
C PHE A 703 -6.95 -55.37 -27.23
N MET A 704 -6.33 -55.00 -28.35
CA MET A 704 -4.90 -55.15 -28.59
C MET A 704 -4.13 -53.96 -28.02
N GLY A 705 -2.93 -54.22 -27.47
CA GLY A 705 -2.02 -53.21 -26.90
C GLY A 705 -2.08 -53.05 -25.37
N PRO A 706 -1.00 -52.57 -24.71
CA PRO A 706 -0.89 -52.43 -23.25
C PRO A 706 -1.55 -51.15 -22.68
N ASN A 707 -2.36 -50.43 -23.46
CA ASN A 707 -2.99 -49.18 -23.03
C ASN A 707 -1.99 -48.11 -22.53
N THR A 708 -0.85 -47.96 -23.20
CA THR A 708 0.13 -46.90 -22.90
C THR A 708 -0.08 -45.73 -23.84
N PHE A 709 0.47 -44.55 -23.51
CA PHE A 709 0.36 -43.39 -24.39
C PHE A 709 1.01 -43.61 -25.77
N SER A 710 2.00 -44.51 -25.84
CA SER A 710 2.64 -44.93 -27.09
C SER A 710 1.84 -45.99 -27.85
N GLU A 711 1.15 -46.90 -27.15
CA GLU A 711 0.35 -47.97 -27.74
C GLU A 711 -1.04 -48.04 -27.06
N PRO A 712 -2.04 -47.31 -27.59
CA PRO A 712 -3.41 -47.34 -27.07
C PRO A 712 -4.14 -48.64 -27.42
N TRP A 713 -5.26 -48.88 -26.74
CA TRP A 713 -6.17 -49.96 -27.08
C TRP A 713 -6.74 -49.80 -28.49
N HIS A 714 -6.82 -50.90 -29.24
CA HIS A 714 -7.48 -50.94 -30.54
C HIS A 714 -8.08 -52.34 -30.81
N LEU A 715 -9.11 -52.39 -31.67
CA LEU A 715 -9.77 -53.58 -32.17
C LEU A 715 -9.40 -53.82 -33.64
N PRO A 716 -9.32 -55.08 -34.10
CA PRO A 716 -9.10 -55.40 -35.51
C PRO A 716 -10.32 -55.10 -36.39
N HIS A 717 -10.09 -54.67 -37.65
CA HIS A 717 -11.09 -54.28 -38.65
C HIS A 717 -11.83 -55.45 -39.35
N SER A 718 -11.99 -56.59 -38.67
CA SER A 718 -12.72 -57.73 -39.21
C SER A 718 -13.50 -58.41 -38.10
N PRO A 719 -14.83 -58.60 -38.23
CA PRO A 719 -15.62 -59.27 -37.20
C PRO A 719 -15.18 -60.74 -37.06
N PRO A 720 -14.93 -61.24 -35.84
CA PRO A 720 -14.64 -62.65 -35.62
C PRO A 720 -15.80 -63.53 -36.09
N GLU A 721 -15.50 -64.75 -36.58
CA GLU A 721 -16.47 -65.68 -37.18
C GLU A 721 -17.74 -65.85 -36.31
N GLN A 722 -17.59 -65.82 -34.99
CA GLN A 722 -18.68 -66.03 -34.01
C GLN A 722 -19.72 -64.88 -33.96
N ILE A 723 -19.40 -63.68 -34.43
CA ILE A 723 -20.34 -62.52 -34.41
C ILE A 723 -20.80 -62.09 -35.81
N THR A 724 -20.21 -62.64 -36.88
CA THR A 724 -20.54 -62.28 -38.28
C THR A 724 -22.04 -62.39 -38.61
N GLU A 725 -22.75 -63.33 -37.98
CA GLU A 725 -24.19 -63.52 -38.20
C GLU A 725 -25.08 -62.49 -37.50
N ILE A 726 -24.59 -61.85 -36.43
CA ILE A 726 -25.34 -60.90 -35.60
C ILE A 726 -25.08 -59.46 -36.06
N VAL A 727 -23.98 -59.24 -36.77
CA VAL A 727 -23.47 -57.91 -37.09
C VAL A 727 -23.47 -57.67 -38.61
N TYR A 728 -23.70 -56.43 -39.03
CA TYR A 728 -23.44 -55.98 -40.40
C TYR A 728 -21.95 -55.59 -40.53
N GLU A 729 -21.20 -56.28 -41.39
CA GLU A 729 -19.74 -56.13 -41.51
C GLU A 729 -19.31 -54.68 -41.80
N ASP A 730 -19.95 -53.99 -42.75
CA ASP A 730 -19.61 -52.60 -43.09
C ASP A 730 -19.90 -51.61 -41.95
N ALA A 731 -20.95 -51.87 -41.16
CA ALA A 731 -21.28 -51.06 -40.00
C ALA A 731 -20.37 -51.39 -38.80
N PHE A 732 -19.91 -52.64 -38.69
CA PHE A 732 -18.91 -53.06 -37.71
C PHE A 732 -17.57 -52.39 -37.93
N ASN A 733 -17.10 -52.32 -39.18
CA ASN A 733 -15.81 -51.70 -39.47
C ASN A 733 -15.80 -50.20 -39.16
N ARG A 734 -16.90 -49.49 -39.46
CA ARG A 734 -17.09 -48.10 -39.04
C ARG A 734 -17.13 -47.94 -37.52
N PHE A 735 -17.80 -48.86 -36.83
CA PHE A 735 -17.80 -48.91 -35.37
C PHE A 735 -16.38 -49.13 -34.79
N VAL A 736 -15.58 -50.00 -35.42
CA VAL A 736 -14.18 -50.22 -35.03
C VAL A 736 -13.32 -48.98 -35.27
N ASP A 737 -13.51 -48.26 -36.39
CA ASP A 737 -12.82 -46.99 -36.65
C ASP A 737 -13.14 -45.96 -35.55
N GLU A 738 -14.42 -45.83 -35.18
CA GLU A 738 -14.88 -44.94 -34.11
C GLU A 738 -14.31 -45.37 -32.74
N ILE A 739 -14.31 -46.67 -32.40
CA ILE A 739 -13.71 -47.16 -31.17
C ILE A 739 -12.20 -46.93 -31.13
N ASN A 740 -11.47 -47.22 -32.20
CA ASN A 740 -10.02 -47.08 -32.25
C ASN A 740 -9.61 -45.61 -32.16
N THR A 741 -10.36 -44.71 -32.80
CA THR A 741 -10.14 -43.26 -32.68
C THR A 741 -10.49 -42.74 -31.29
N LEU A 742 -11.55 -43.24 -30.64
CA LEU A 742 -11.90 -42.92 -29.26
C LEU A 742 -10.85 -43.42 -28.25
N ALA A 743 -10.32 -44.61 -28.48
CA ALA A 743 -9.30 -45.24 -27.64
C ALA A 743 -7.91 -44.59 -27.79
N ALA A 744 -7.61 -43.98 -28.94
CA ALA A 744 -6.34 -43.31 -29.20
C ALA A 744 -6.08 -42.13 -28.23
N TYR A 745 -4.84 -42.04 -27.75
CA TYR A 745 -4.38 -40.92 -26.92
C TYR A 745 -3.96 -39.73 -27.76
N GLN A 746 -4.30 -38.52 -27.31
CA GLN A 746 -3.79 -37.30 -27.93
C GLN A 746 -2.33 -37.08 -27.53
N TRP A 747 -1.52 -36.50 -28.43
CA TRP A 747 -0.07 -36.33 -28.23
C TRP A 747 0.29 -35.59 -26.93
N TRP A 748 -0.51 -34.58 -26.56
CA TRP A 748 -0.27 -33.78 -25.35
C TRP A 748 -0.47 -34.59 -24.06
N GLU A 749 -1.30 -35.64 -24.08
CA GLU A 749 -1.52 -36.50 -22.91
C GLU A 749 -0.24 -37.26 -22.55
N GLY A 750 0.47 -37.74 -23.58
CA GLY A 750 1.79 -38.35 -23.46
C GLY A 750 2.87 -37.34 -23.05
N SER A 751 2.82 -36.11 -23.59
CA SER A 751 3.76 -35.04 -23.18
C SER A 751 3.61 -34.68 -21.69
N ILE A 752 2.37 -34.55 -21.19
CA ILE A 752 2.11 -34.30 -19.76
C ILE A 752 2.65 -35.46 -18.92
N TYR A 753 2.41 -36.70 -19.33
CA TYR A 753 2.95 -37.85 -18.63
C TYR A 753 4.48 -37.83 -18.57
N SER A 754 5.16 -37.56 -19.69
CA SER A 754 6.62 -37.46 -19.73
C SER A 754 7.17 -36.35 -18.82
N ILE A 755 6.51 -35.19 -18.78
CA ILE A 755 6.87 -34.08 -17.86
C ILE A 755 6.65 -34.51 -16.40
N LEU A 756 5.50 -35.10 -16.09
CA LEU A 756 5.19 -35.58 -14.75
C LEU A 756 6.12 -36.72 -14.31
N CYS A 757 6.57 -37.59 -15.21
CA CYS A 757 7.52 -38.66 -14.88
C CYS A 757 8.84 -38.11 -14.31
N ILE A 758 9.26 -36.92 -14.78
CA ILE A 758 10.47 -36.24 -14.30
C ILE A 758 10.17 -35.45 -13.01
N LEU A 759 9.05 -34.72 -12.95
CA LEU A 759 8.73 -33.82 -11.83
C LEU A 759 8.14 -34.53 -10.60
N ALA A 760 7.26 -35.51 -10.82
CA ALA A 760 6.51 -36.21 -9.78
C ALA A 760 6.01 -37.57 -10.30
N TYR A 761 6.90 -38.58 -10.31
CA TYR A 761 6.59 -39.93 -10.79
C TYR A 761 5.28 -40.55 -10.25
N PRO A 762 4.93 -40.43 -8.95
CA PRO A 762 3.67 -40.99 -8.44
C PRO A 762 2.43 -40.30 -9.03
N VAL A 763 2.54 -39.01 -9.35
CA VAL A 763 1.48 -38.24 -10.02
C VAL A 763 1.42 -38.60 -11.51
N ALA A 764 2.55 -38.88 -12.14
CA ALA A 764 2.58 -39.39 -13.51
C ALA A 764 1.82 -40.71 -13.63
N TRP A 765 2.03 -41.62 -12.68
CA TRP A 765 1.31 -42.89 -12.63
C TRP A 765 -0.19 -42.69 -12.39
N SER A 766 -0.58 -41.82 -11.44
CA SER A 766 -1.99 -41.56 -11.18
C SER A 766 -2.68 -40.82 -12.34
N TRP A 767 -1.97 -39.93 -13.03
CA TRP A 767 -2.41 -39.28 -14.27
C TRP A 767 -2.69 -40.31 -15.36
N GLN A 768 -1.74 -41.21 -15.60
CA GLN A 768 -1.90 -42.29 -16.57
C GLN A 768 -3.12 -43.15 -16.25
N GLN A 769 -3.28 -43.57 -14.99
CA GLN A 769 -4.44 -44.34 -14.54
C GLN A 769 -5.76 -43.56 -14.67
N TRP A 770 -5.77 -42.27 -14.36
CA TRP A 770 -6.96 -41.42 -14.53
C TRP A 770 -7.35 -41.26 -16.00
N ARG A 771 -6.38 -41.03 -16.90
CA ARG A 771 -6.64 -40.98 -18.35
C ARG A 771 -7.17 -42.30 -18.88
N ARG A 772 -6.62 -43.44 -18.43
CA ARG A 772 -7.15 -44.78 -18.74
C ARG A 772 -8.60 -44.94 -18.29
N ARG A 773 -8.93 -44.54 -17.06
CA ARG A 773 -10.32 -44.57 -16.56
C ARG A 773 -11.26 -43.72 -17.39
N LYS A 774 -10.86 -42.49 -17.70
CA LYS A 774 -11.68 -41.57 -18.50
C LYS A 774 -11.91 -42.10 -19.92
N LYS A 775 -10.90 -42.71 -20.54
CA LYS A 775 -11.03 -43.36 -21.85
C LYS A 775 -11.97 -44.56 -21.80
N LEU A 776 -11.84 -45.41 -20.78
CA LEU A 776 -12.77 -46.53 -20.58
C LEU A 776 -14.21 -46.04 -20.35
N GLN A 777 -14.40 -44.98 -19.54
CA GLN A 777 -15.72 -44.38 -19.31
C GLN A 777 -16.32 -43.84 -20.60
N ARG A 778 -15.54 -43.12 -21.42
CA ARG A 778 -16.00 -42.66 -22.74
C ARG A 778 -16.34 -43.81 -23.68
N LEU A 779 -15.52 -44.86 -23.72
CA LEU A 779 -15.84 -46.06 -24.52
C LEU A 779 -17.13 -46.72 -24.03
N ARG A 780 -17.38 -46.77 -22.71
CA ARG A 780 -18.62 -47.28 -22.13
C ARG A 780 -19.83 -46.41 -22.44
N GLU A 781 -19.71 -45.09 -22.31
CA GLU A 781 -20.78 -44.12 -22.62
C GLU A 781 -21.08 -44.11 -24.11
N PHE A 782 -20.05 -44.15 -24.95
CA PHE A 782 -20.20 -44.26 -26.39
C PHE A 782 -20.99 -45.51 -26.76
N VAL A 783 -20.58 -46.68 -26.26
CA VAL A 783 -21.29 -47.94 -26.52
C VAL A 783 -22.67 -47.97 -25.86
N ARG A 784 -22.88 -47.35 -24.70
CA ARG A 784 -24.17 -47.43 -23.98
C ARG A 784 -25.23 -46.47 -24.49
N SER A 785 -24.85 -45.28 -24.95
CA SER A 785 -25.81 -44.19 -25.19
C SER A 785 -25.58 -43.35 -26.44
N GLU A 786 -24.37 -43.25 -26.97
CA GLU A 786 -24.12 -42.38 -28.14
C GLU A 786 -24.17 -43.15 -29.47
N TYR A 787 -23.72 -44.40 -29.47
CA TYR A 787 -23.76 -45.24 -30.65
C TYR A 787 -25.13 -45.89 -30.79
N ASP A 788 -25.78 -45.75 -31.95
CA ASP A 788 -27.13 -46.29 -32.22
C ASP A 788 -27.18 -47.83 -32.37
N HIS A 789 -26.10 -48.53 -32.00
CA HIS A 789 -25.92 -49.99 -32.17
C HIS A 789 -26.17 -50.46 -33.61
N SER A 790 -25.98 -49.57 -34.60
CA SER A 790 -26.33 -49.83 -36.01
C SER A 790 -25.61 -51.04 -36.62
N CYS A 791 -24.51 -51.48 -36.03
CA CYS A 791 -23.84 -52.71 -36.39
C CYS A 791 -24.66 -53.96 -36.06
N LEU A 792 -25.51 -53.96 -35.04
CA LEU A 792 -26.35 -55.09 -34.66
C LEU A 792 -27.54 -55.23 -35.62
N ARG A 793 -27.87 -56.48 -35.99
CA ARG A 793 -29.00 -56.77 -36.88
C ARG A 793 -30.36 -56.60 -36.19
N SER A 794 -30.47 -57.02 -34.93
CA SER A 794 -31.70 -56.92 -34.13
C SER A 794 -32.22 -55.48 -34.04
N CYS A 795 -33.52 -55.33 -34.20
CA CYS A 795 -34.18 -54.04 -34.03
C CYS A 795 -34.35 -53.72 -32.55
N ARG A 796 -34.57 -54.75 -31.71
CA ARG A 796 -34.76 -54.57 -30.27
C ARG A 796 -33.46 -54.19 -29.56
N SER A 797 -32.34 -54.83 -29.89
CA SER A 797 -31.02 -54.50 -29.31
C SER A 797 -30.64 -53.06 -29.63
N ARG A 798 -30.89 -52.63 -30.87
CA ARG A 798 -30.74 -51.24 -31.32
C ARG A 798 -31.63 -50.26 -30.55
N ALA A 799 -32.91 -50.57 -30.40
CA ALA A 799 -33.86 -49.68 -29.75
C ALA A 799 -33.65 -49.54 -28.24
N LEU A 800 -33.23 -50.61 -27.56
CA LEU A 800 -33.00 -50.63 -26.12
C LEU A 800 -31.56 -50.31 -25.73
N TYR A 801 -30.66 -50.15 -26.70
CA TYR A 801 -29.21 -50.06 -26.47
C TYR A 801 -28.69 -51.25 -25.65
N GLU A 802 -29.22 -52.44 -25.92
CA GLU A 802 -28.94 -53.71 -25.23
C GLU A 802 -28.32 -54.70 -26.23
N GLY A 803 -27.00 -54.90 -26.19
CA GLY A 803 -26.33 -55.84 -27.11
C GLY A 803 -24.80 -55.78 -27.12
N LEU A 804 -24.21 -54.67 -26.66
CA LEU A 804 -22.76 -54.48 -26.55
C LEU A 804 -22.41 -53.98 -25.15
N LYS A 805 -21.36 -54.55 -24.53
CA LYS A 805 -20.82 -54.06 -23.24
C LYS A 805 -19.30 -53.98 -23.29
N VAL A 806 -18.74 -52.82 -22.93
CA VAL A 806 -17.28 -52.63 -22.80
C VAL A 806 -16.85 -52.75 -21.34
N THR A 807 -15.92 -53.65 -21.09
CA THR A 807 -15.38 -53.97 -19.77
C THR A 807 -13.85 -54.01 -19.81
N ALA A 808 -13.21 -53.86 -18.66
CA ALA A 808 -11.76 -53.87 -18.56
C ALA A 808 -11.32 -54.37 -17.18
N THR A 809 -10.09 -54.85 -17.11
CA THR A 809 -9.45 -55.30 -15.87
C THR A 809 -9.23 -54.12 -14.89
N PRO A 810 -9.12 -54.38 -13.58
CA PRO A 810 -9.05 -53.31 -12.56
C PRO A 810 -7.79 -52.42 -12.66
N ASP A 811 -6.72 -52.95 -13.23
CA ASP A 811 -5.47 -52.27 -13.55
C ASP A 811 -5.52 -51.47 -14.87
N LEU A 812 -6.61 -51.63 -15.63
CA LEU A 812 -6.91 -50.95 -16.89
C LEU A 812 -5.87 -51.18 -17.98
N MET A 813 -5.15 -52.30 -17.91
CA MET A 813 -4.19 -52.70 -18.93
C MET A 813 -4.85 -53.52 -20.03
N LEU A 814 -5.88 -54.29 -19.69
CA LEU A 814 -6.63 -55.13 -20.63
C LEU A 814 -8.09 -54.72 -20.68
N GLY A 815 -8.59 -54.40 -21.87
CA GLY A 815 -10.01 -54.15 -22.15
C GLY A 815 -10.61 -55.27 -22.98
N TYR A 816 -11.93 -55.43 -22.94
CA TYR A 816 -12.69 -56.32 -23.83
C TYR A 816 -14.12 -55.82 -24.08
N LEU A 817 -14.67 -56.19 -25.23
CA LEU A 817 -16.03 -55.91 -25.69
C LEU A 817 -16.83 -57.22 -25.74
N ASP A 818 -17.90 -57.29 -24.95
CA ASP A 818 -18.81 -58.42 -24.85
C ASP A 818 -20.08 -58.18 -25.70
N PHE A 819 -20.47 -59.19 -26.49
CA PHE A 819 -21.67 -59.17 -27.34
C PHE A 819 -22.81 -59.98 -26.71
N PHE A 820 -24.03 -59.44 -26.75
CA PHE A 820 -25.25 -60.04 -26.20
C PHE A 820 -26.38 -60.08 -27.24
N LEU A 821 -27.24 -61.11 -27.17
CA LEU A 821 -28.38 -61.29 -28.07
C LEU A 821 -29.62 -60.51 -27.60
N GLY A 822 -30.26 -59.82 -28.55
CA GLY A 822 -31.57 -59.19 -28.35
C GLY A 822 -32.69 -60.23 -28.24
N GLY A 823 -33.78 -59.90 -27.55
CA GLY A 823 -34.92 -60.81 -27.35
C GLY A 823 -35.61 -61.27 -28.65
N ASP A 824 -35.52 -60.48 -29.72
CA ASP A 824 -35.99 -60.78 -31.09
C ASP A 824 -35.03 -61.69 -31.89
N GLU A 825 -33.79 -61.85 -31.44
CA GLU A 825 -32.75 -62.71 -32.04
C GLU A 825 -32.58 -64.05 -31.33
N LYS A 826 -33.31 -64.32 -30.24
CA LYS A 826 -33.24 -65.60 -29.51
C LYS A 826 -33.68 -66.75 -30.42
N ARG A 827 -32.72 -67.53 -30.93
CA ARG A 827 -32.90 -68.78 -31.69
C ARG A 827 -32.37 -69.95 -30.86
N PRO A 828 -32.88 -71.18 -31.01
CA PRO A 828 -32.36 -72.33 -30.25
C PRO A 828 -30.86 -72.60 -30.47
N ASP A 829 -30.29 -72.15 -31.60
CA ASP A 829 -28.86 -72.30 -31.95
C ASP A 829 -27.97 -71.17 -31.39
N LEU A 830 -28.57 -70.05 -30.94
CA LEU A 830 -27.87 -68.87 -30.42
C LEU A 830 -28.42 -68.47 -29.03
N PRO A 831 -27.60 -68.42 -27.97
CA PRO A 831 -26.13 -68.39 -27.97
C PRO A 831 -25.45 -69.79 -27.97
N PRO A 832 -24.19 -69.91 -28.44
CA PRO A 832 -23.45 -71.17 -28.49
C PRO A 832 -23.09 -71.69 -27.09
N ARG A 833 -23.22 -73.02 -26.88
CA ARG A 833 -22.86 -73.70 -25.63
C ARG A 833 -21.35 -73.63 -25.37
N LEU A 834 -20.89 -73.68 -24.11
CA LEU A 834 -19.47 -73.54 -23.75
C LEU A 834 -18.55 -74.47 -24.56
N ARG A 835 -18.94 -75.74 -24.78
CA ARG A 835 -18.12 -76.70 -25.54
C ARG A 835 -17.88 -76.30 -27.00
N GLN A 836 -18.81 -75.58 -27.62
CA GLN A 836 -18.67 -75.05 -28.99
C GLN A 836 -17.79 -73.79 -29.05
N ARG A 837 -17.47 -73.18 -27.90
CA ARG A 837 -16.58 -72.01 -27.80
C ARG A 837 -15.12 -72.39 -27.61
N PHE A 838 -14.80 -73.67 -27.41
CA PHE A 838 -13.42 -74.11 -27.30
C PHE A 838 -12.77 -74.23 -28.68
N PRO A 839 -11.49 -73.86 -28.82
CA PRO A 839 -10.59 -73.31 -27.80
C PRO A 839 -10.87 -71.84 -27.45
N MET A 840 -10.73 -71.49 -26.16
CA MET A 840 -10.96 -70.14 -25.61
C MET A 840 -9.66 -69.57 -24.99
N SER A 841 -9.30 -68.33 -25.32
CA SER A 841 -8.15 -67.62 -24.76
C SER A 841 -8.54 -66.67 -23.62
N LEU A 842 -7.86 -66.77 -22.48
CA LEU A 842 -8.03 -65.90 -21.31
C LEU A 842 -6.76 -65.09 -21.06
N ILE A 843 -6.80 -63.78 -21.27
CA ILE A 843 -5.60 -62.93 -21.20
C ILE A 843 -5.40 -62.38 -19.78
N PHE A 844 -4.15 -62.30 -19.31
CA PHE A 844 -3.78 -61.65 -18.05
C PHE A 844 -3.75 -60.13 -18.22
N GLY A 845 -4.26 -59.43 -17.20
CA GLY A 845 -3.92 -58.03 -16.97
C GLY A 845 -2.54 -57.90 -16.33
N GLY A 846 -2.01 -56.68 -16.32
CA GLY A 846 -0.74 -56.32 -15.70
C GLY A 846 0.48 -56.46 -16.61
N ASP A 847 1.57 -55.83 -16.19
CA ASP A 847 2.87 -55.83 -16.86
C ASP A 847 4.00 -56.41 -15.97
N GLY A 848 3.70 -56.77 -14.72
CA GLY A 848 4.67 -57.29 -13.75
C GLY A 848 5.47 -56.22 -13.03
N SER A 849 5.04 -54.95 -13.06
CA SER A 849 5.64 -53.86 -12.28
C SER A 849 5.19 -53.89 -10.80
N TYR A 850 5.85 -53.11 -9.94
CA TYR A 850 5.46 -52.97 -8.52
C TYR A 850 4.02 -52.43 -8.38
N MET A 851 3.54 -51.60 -9.31
CA MET A 851 2.17 -51.06 -9.27
C MET A 851 1.14 -52.02 -9.87
N THR A 852 1.46 -52.71 -10.96
CA THR A 852 0.53 -53.57 -11.72
C THR A 852 1.10 -54.98 -11.93
N PRO A 853 1.01 -55.86 -10.91
CA PRO A 853 1.39 -57.26 -11.05
C PRO A 853 0.47 -57.96 -12.06
N PHE A 854 0.94 -59.08 -12.62
CA PHE A 854 0.10 -59.90 -13.49
C PHE A 854 -1.12 -60.45 -12.73
N LEU A 855 -2.29 -60.41 -13.37
CA LEU A 855 -3.57 -60.80 -12.76
C LEU A 855 -4.53 -61.39 -13.80
N LEU A 856 -5.11 -62.56 -13.53
CA LEU A 856 -6.26 -63.09 -14.24
C LEU A 856 -7.55 -62.55 -13.60
N ASN A 857 -8.33 -61.78 -14.36
CA ASN A 857 -9.62 -61.25 -13.91
C ASN A 857 -10.76 -62.21 -14.25
N SER A 858 -11.57 -62.58 -13.25
CA SER A 858 -12.75 -63.44 -13.41
C SER A 858 -14.04 -62.66 -13.19
N ASP A 859 -14.67 -62.21 -14.28
CA ASP A 859 -15.96 -61.51 -14.22
C ASP A 859 -17.12 -62.47 -13.96
N SER A 860 -18.30 -61.92 -13.67
CA SER A 860 -19.56 -62.67 -13.58
C SER A 860 -19.87 -63.45 -14.86
N VAL A 861 -19.61 -62.87 -16.04
CA VAL A 861 -19.78 -63.55 -17.35
C VAL A 861 -18.84 -64.74 -17.47
N LEU A 862 -17.55 -64.57 -17.18
CA LEU A 862 -16.58 -65.67 -17.28
C LEU A 862 -16.87 -66.76 -16.24
N THR A 863 -17.24 -66.37 -15.03
CA THR A 863 -17.61 -67.31 -13.95
C THR A 863 -18.88 -68.09 -14.30
N SER A 864 -19.89 -67.42 -14.87
CA SER A 864 -21.14 -68.06 -15.35
C SER A 864 -20.93 -68.95 -16.57
N LEU A 865 -20.00 -68.58 -17.47
CA LEU A 865 -19.61 -69.44 -18.59
C LEU A 865 -18.87 -70.67 -18.09
N MET A 866 -17.89 -70.50 -17.20
CA MET A 866 -17.12 -71.61 -16.63
C MET A 866 -17.97 -72.50 -15.72
N SER A 867 -19.00 -71.96 -15.05
CA SER A 867 -19.93 -72.75 -14.24
C SER A 867 -20.75 -73.76 -15.04
N GLN A 868 -20.82 -73.64 -16.37
CA GLN A 868 -21.39 -74.66 -17.24
C GLN A 868 -20.54 -75.93 -17.30
N ALA A 869 -19.27 -75.89 -16.87
CA ALA A 869 -18.37 -77.03 -16.90
C ALA A 869 -17.59 -77.30 -15.59
N VAL A 870 -17.31 -76.29 -14.75
CA VAL A 870 -16.60 -76.43 -13.47
C VAL A 870 -17.37 -75.70 -12.37
N PRO A 871 -17.58 -76.28 -11.17
CA PRO A 871 -18.20 -75.59 -10.04
C PRO A 871 -17.55 -74.22 -9.75
N SER A 872 -18.38 -73.20 -9.48
CA SER A 872 -17.91 -71.82 -9.33
C SER A 872 -16.84 -71.65 -8.25
N TRP A 873 -16.89 -72.41 -7.15
CA TRP A 873 -15.89 -72.35 -6.06
C TRP A 873 -14.50 -72.85 -6.49
N ILE A 874 -14.43 -73.91 -7.30
CA ILE A 874 -13.16 -74.44 -7.86
C ILE A 874 -12.54 -73.40 -8.78
N TRP A 875 -13.35 -72.77 -9.63
CA TRP A 875 -12.89 -71.71 -10.51
C TRP A 875 -12.36 -70.49 -9.74
N HIS A 876 -13.10 -70.02 -8.72
CA HIS A 876 -12.66 -68.89 -7.88
C HIS A 876 -11.36 -69.20 -7.12
N ARG A 877 -11.23 -70.40 -6.55
CA ARG A 877 -10.03 -70.83 -5.83
C ARG A 877 -8.82 -70.91 -6.76
N LEU A 878 -8.98 -71.47 -7.95
CA LEU A 878 -7.93 -71.54 -8.98
C LEU A 878 -7.42 -70.15 -9.37
N VAL A 879 -8.35 -69.23 -9.63
CA VAL A 879 -8.00 -67.84 -9.98
C VAL A 879 -7.26 -67.15 -8.83
N ALA A 880 -7.67 -67.36 -7.57
CA ALA A 880 -6.97 -66.83 -6.39
C ALA A 880 -5.54 -67.40 -6.24
N GLY A 881 -5.39 -68.72 -6.42
CA GLY A 881 -4.11 -69.44 -6.48
C GLY A 881 -3.15 -68.87 -7.51
N LEU A 882 -3.62 -68.77 -8.74
CA LEU A 882 -2.83 -68.27 -9.85
C LEU A 882 -2.39 -66.82 -9.63
N ASN A 883 -3.31 -65.97 -9.17
CA ASN A 883 -3.04 -64.55 -8.93
C ASN A 883 -2.00 -64.32 -7.82
N ALA A 884 -1.95 -65.18 -6.79
CA ALA A 884 -0.93 -65.11 -5.74
C ALA A 884 0.48 -65.44 -6.26
N GLN A 885 0.60 -66.38 -7.21
CA GLN A 885 1.87 -66.72 -7.87
C GLN A 885 2.28 -65.64 -8.87
N LEU A 886 1.33 -65.15 -9.68
CA LEU A 886 1.56 -64.07 -10.65
C LEU A 886 2.02 -62.76 -9.99
N ARG A 887 1.64 -62.48 -8.74
CA ARG A 887 2.10 -61.31 -7.96
C ARG A 887 3.62 -61.25 -7.76
N LEU A 888 4.28 -62.40 -7.70
CA LEU A 888 5.72 -62.51 -7.48
C LEU A 888 6.53 -62.37 -8.78
N VAL A 889 5.87 -62.39 -9.93
CA VAL A 889 6.48 -62.22 -11.25
C VAL A 889 6.92 -60.78 -11.43
N ARG A 890 8.20 -60.57 -11.79
CA ARG A 890 8.81 -59.23 -11.92
C ARG A 890 9.20 -58.94 -13.36
N CYS A 891 8.73 -57.80 -13.87
CA CYS A 891 9.22 -57.22 -15.11
C CYS A 891 10.74 -56.93 -15.00
N GLY A 892 11.53 -57.32 -16.00
CA GLY A 892 13.00 -57.27 -15.98
C GLY A 892 13.70 -58.52 -15.44
N ASN A 893 12.95 -59.46 -14.84
CA ASN A 893 13.41 -60.79 -14.39
C ASN A 893 12.36 -61.89 -14.67
N LEU A 894 11.68 -61.86 -15.82
CA LEU A 894 10.58 -62.78 -16.16
C LEU A 894 11.02 -64.25 -16.24
N LYS A 895 12.24 -64.49 -16.75
CA LYS A 895 12.80 -65.85 -16.94
C LYS A 895 12.84 -66.67 -15.65
N VAL A 896 13.20 -66.03 -14.54
CA VAL A 896 13.32 -66.68 -13.22
C VAL A 896 11.97 -66.76 -12.53
N THR A 897 11.12 -65.74 -12.72
CA THR A 897 9.92 -65.56 -11.92
C THR A 897 8.66 -66.21 -12.51
N CYS A 898 8.61 -66.54 -13.81
CA CYS A 898 7.49 -67.28 -14.42
C CYS A 898 7.55 -68.81 -14.24
N LEU A 899 8.74 -69.38 -13.99
CA LEU A 899 8.90 -70.84 -13.81
C LEU A 899 8.06 -71.41 -12.65
N PRO A 900 7.99 -70.76 -11.46
CA PRO A 900 7.09 -71.20 -10.38
C PRO A 900 5.61 -71.26 -10.79
N VAL A 901 5.17 -70.40 -11.72
CA VAL A 901 3.76 -70.34 -12.16
C VAL A 901 3.43 -71.54 -13.05
N ILE A 902 4.31 -71.92 -13.98
CA ILE A 902 4.12 -73.10 -14.84
C ILE A 902 4.06 -74.38 -14.00
N ASN A 903 5.01 -74.53 -13.08
CA ASN A 903 5.03 -75.68 -12.18
C ASN A 903 3.75 -75.75 -11.33
N TRP A 904 3.24 -74.60 -10.88
CA TRP A 904 1.98 -74.55 -10.13
C TRP A 904 0.78 -74.95 -10.99
N LEU A 905 0.69 -74.53 -12.26
CA LEU A 905 -0.39 -74.93 -13.17
C LEU A 905 -0.42 -76.45 -13.44
N GLU A 906 0.74 -77.06 -13.64
CA GLU A 906 0.85 -78.50 -13.88
C GLU A 906 0.53 -79.34 -12.63
N THR A 907 0.92 -78.88 -11.44
CA THR A 907 0.79 -79.64 -10.19
C THR A 907 -0.54 -79.42 -9.48
N HIS A 908 -1.09 -78.19 -9.51
CA HIS A 908 -2.28 -77.82 -8.74
C HIS A 908 -3.53 -77.64 -9.61
N ALA A 909 -3.42 -77.04 -10.79
CA ALA A 909 -4.58 -76.63 -11.59
C ALA A 909 -5.08 -77.70 -12.58
N ASN A 910 -4.19 -78.21 -13.44
CA ASN A 910 -4.57 -79.14 -14.52
C ASN A 910 -5.16 -80.49 -14.05
N PRO A 911 -4.65 -81.14 -12.97
CA PRO A 911 -5.25 -82.37 -12.47
C PRO A 911 -6.72 -82.22 -12.07
N SER A 912 -7.06 -81.15 -11.35
CA SER A 912 -8.43 -80.88 -10.88
C SER A 912 -9.38 -80.44 -12.00
N LEU A 913 -8.86 -79.78 -13.05
CA LEU A 913 -9.67 -79.37 -14.20
C LEU A 913 -9.94 -80.53 -15.18
N ALA A 914 -9.01 -81.47 -15.29
CA ALA A 914 -9.15 -82.63 -16.18
C ALA A 914 -10.34 -83.53 -15.79
N GLU A 915 -10.66 -83.65 -14.49
CA GLU A 915 -11.85 -84.36 -14.00
C GLU A 915 -13.17 -83.80 -14.60
N ASN A 916 -13.17 -82.52 -14.97
CA ASN A 916 -14.33 -81.83 -15.56
C ASN A 916 -14.24 -81.72 -17.10
N GLY A 917 -13.28 -82.40 -17.73
CA GLY A 917 -13.09 -82.42 -19.18
C GLY A 917 -12.46 -81.15 -19.78
N ILE A 918 -11.74 -80.35 -18.99
CA ILE A 918 -11.09 -79.10 -19.42
C ILE A 918 -9.59 -79.16 -19.11
N ARG A 919 -8.75 -78.63 -20.01
CA ARG A 919 -7.32 -78.43 -19.77
C ARG A 919 -6.92 -76.97 -20.00
N VAL A 920 -5.92 -76.49 -19.23
CA VAL A 920 -5.46 -75.11 -19.25
C VAL A 920 -3.93 -75.03 -19.32
N ASP A 921 -3.41 -74.37 -20.35
CA ASP A 921 -1.97 -74.16 -20.50
C ASP A 921 -1.64 -72.65 -20.54
N LEU A 922 -0.49 -72.26 -19.98
CA LEU A 922 0.02 -70.89 -20.09
C LEU A 922 0.44 -70.62 -21.53
N ALA A 923 0.02 -69.51 -22.11
CA ALA A 923 0.30 -69.14 -23.48
C ALA A 923 0.69 -67.66 -23.58
N TRP A 924 1.39 -67.33 -24.67
CA TRP A 924 1.61 -65.96 -25.08
C TRP A 924 0.90 -65.70 -26.41
N PHE A 925 0.30 -64.52 -26.53
CA PHE A 925 -0.45 -64.06 -27.68
C PHE A 925 0.27 -62.85 -28.27
N GLN A 926 0.53 -62.89 -29.58
CA GLN A 926 1.13 -61.76 -30.25
C GLN A 926 0.05 -60.72 -30.54
N ALA A 927 0.02 -59.65 -29.74
CA ALA A 927 -1.04 -58.66 -29.81
C ALA A 927 -0.76 -57.53 -30.80
N THR A 928 0.51 -57.18 -31.04
CA THR A 928 0.87 -56.07 -31.96
C THR A 928 2.09 -56.41 -32.83
N ALA A 929 2.20 -55.74 -33.99
CA ALA A 929 3.35 -55.85 -34.89
C ALA A 929 4.66 -55.32 -34.27
N LEU A 930 4.57 -54.49 -33.22
CA LEU A 930 5.68 -53.87 -32.50
C LEU A 930 6.34 -54.77 -31.43
N GLY A 931 5.87 -56.02 -31.29
CA GLY A 931 6.50 -57.04 -30.44
C GLY A 931 5.99 -57.08 -28.99
N TYR A 932 4.88 -56.41 -28.67
CA TYR A 932 4.22 -56.60 -27.37
C TYR A 932 3.57 -57.99 -27.29
N CYS A 933 3.94 -58.74 -26.25
CA CYS A 933 3.42 -60.08 -25.98
C CYS A 933 2.43 -60.01 -24.82
N GLN A 934 1.20 -60.46 -25.04
CA GLN A 934 0.22 -60.64 -23.98
C GLN A 934 0.35 -62.06 -23.42
N PHE A 935 0.40 -62.19 -22.10
CA PHE A 935 0.40 -63.48 -21.43
C PHE A 935 -1.03 -63.87 -21.05
N GLY A 936 -1.36 -65.16 -21.09
CA GLY A 936 -2.68 -65.64 -20.71
C GLY A 936 -2.74 -67.15 -20.64
N LEU A 937 -3.96 -67.68 -20.50
CA LEU A 937 -4.27 -69.10 -20.46
C LEU A 937 -5.04 -69.50 -21.72
N LEU A 938 -4.71 -70.67 -22.27
CA LEU A 938 -5.46 -71.30 -23.34
C LEU A 938 -6.29 -72.44 -22.76
N VAL A 939 -7.61 -72.37 -22.91
CA VAL A 939 -8.59 -73.33 -22.38
C VAL A 939 -9.20 -74.13 -23.53
N TYR A 940 -9.13 -75.46 -23.46
CA TYR A 940 -9.71 -76.33 -24.48
C TYR A 940 -10.37 -77.57 -23.85
N ALA A 941 -11.42 -78.08 -24.51
CA ALA A 941 -12.10 -79.29 -24.09
C ALA A 941 -11.26 -80.54 -24.43
N VAL A 942 -11.30 -81.49 -23.51
CA VAL A 942 -10.77 -82.84 -23.71
C VAL A 942 -11.91 -83.66 -24.34
N GLU A 943 -11.82 -84.02 -25.62
CA GLU A 943 -12.77 -84.97 -26.24
C GLU A 943 -12.61 -86.35 -25.57
N GLY A 944 -13.58 -86.73 -24.75
CA GLY A 944 -13.77 -88.08 -24.24
C GLY A 944 -15.17 -88.57 -24.58
N ASP A 945 -15.26 -89.72 -25.25
CA ASP A 945 -16.50 -90.41 -25.64
C ASP A 945 -17.46 -90.55 -24.46
N ALA A 946 -18.54 -89.76 -24.43
CA ALA A 946 -19.60 -89.90 -23.44
C ALA A 946 -20.73 -90.79 -24.00
N ALA A 947 -20.67 -92.09 -23.72
CA ALA A 947 -21.84 -92.96 -23.73
C ALA A 947 -22.50 -92.92 -22.33
N LEU A 948 -23.73 -92.40 -22.30
CA LEU A 948 -24.86 -92.68 -21.39
C LEU A 948 -24.62 -93.09 -19.91
N THR A 949 -25.34 -92.36 -19.05
CA THR A 949 -26.14 -92.80 -17.88
C THR A 949 -25.48 -93.12 -16.54
N GLU A 950 -25.79 -92.23 -15.59
CA GLU A 950 -26.46 -92.50 -14.30
C GLU A 950 -25.70 -93.18 -13.13
N PRO A 951 -26.16 -92.89 -11.89
CA PRO A 951 -25.31 -92.70 -10.71
C PRO A 951 -25.34 -93.92 -9.78
N ASP A 952 -24.32 -94.06 -8.93
CA ASP A 952 -24.59 -94.29 -7.51
C ASP A 952 -23.34 -94.18 -6.62
N GLY A 953 -23.48 -93.41 -5.53
CA GLY A 953 -23.67 -94.11 -4.26
C GLY A 953 -22.46 -94.57 -3.46
N SER A 954 -21.48 -93.70 -3.20
CA SER A 954 -20.89 -93.54 -1.84
C SER A 954 -20.18 -94.77 -1.19
N PRO A 955 -19.65 -94.67 0.04
CA PRO A 955 -18.30 -94.15 0.26
C PRO A 955 -17.43 -95.11 1.09
N ARG A 956 -16.09 -94.97 1.07
CA ARG A 956 -15.22 -94.89 2.26
C ARG A 956 -13.75 -95.30 2.05
N ILE A 957 -12.91 -94.55 2.76
CA ILE A 957 -11.63 -94.88 3.43
C ILE A 957 -10.34 -94.74 2.62
N LYS A 958 -9.61 -93.67 2.99
CA LYS A 958 -8.19 -93.57 3.40
C LYS A 958 -7.25 -94.64 2.78
N THR A 959 -6.05 -94.32 2.30
CA THR A 959 -4.89 -93.95 3.13
C THR A 959 -3.72 -93.59 2.19
N GLU A 960 -2.84 -92.74 2.69
CA GLU A 960 -1.51 -92.33 2.21
C GLU A 960 -0.72 -93.40 1.40
N GLN A 961 -0.01 -92.98 0.35
CA GLN A 961 1.47 -93.09 0.22
C GLN A 961 2.00 -92.74 -1.19
N GLN A 962 3.27 -92.33 -1.18
CA GLN A 962 4.09 -91.72 -2.21
C GLN A 962 4.53 -92.64 -3.38
N THR A 963 4.59 -92.05 -4.59
CA THR A 963 5.60 -92.28 -5.67
C THR A 963 5.60 -93.66 -6.40
N PRO A 964 6.34 -93.83 -7.53
CA PRO A 964 5.87 -93.57 -8.89
C PRO A 964 6.09 -94.77 -9.84
N THR A 965 5.91 -94.53 -11.14
CA THR A 965 6.32 -95.31 -12.32
C THR A 965 5.27 -96.25 -12.92
N GLN A 966 4.71 -95.86 -14.08
CA GLN A 966 5.13 -96.41 -15.38
C GLN A 966 4.32 -95.76 -16.52
N ASN A 967 4.97 -94.85 -17.25
CA ASN A 967 4.57 -94.41 -18.59
C ASN A 967 5.39 -95.21 -19.60
N MET A 968 4.76 -96.08 -20.40
CA MET A 968 5.24 -96.48 -21.73
C MET A 968 4.21 -97.42 -22.40
N LEU A 969 3.00 -96.93 -22.76
CA LEU A 969 2.19 -97.63 -23.78
C LEU A 969 0.99 -96.88 -24.39
N VAL A 970 0.99 -95.53 -24.45
CA VAL A 970 -0.07 -94.78 -25.18
C VAL A 970 0.52 -93.85 -26.26
N GLU A 971 1.79 -94.07 -26.61
CA GLU A 971 2.56 -93.30 -27.60
C GLU A 971 1.99 -93.38 -29.03
N THR A 972 1.10 -94.33 -29.29
CA THR A 972 0.51 -94.54 -30.62
C THR A 972 -0.79 -93.77 -30.84
N GLN A 973 -1.49 -93.33 -29.79
CA GLN A 973 -2.67 -92.45 -29.90
C GLN A 973 -2.29 -90.97 -30.08
N LEU A 974 -1.05 -90.59 -29.70
CA LEU A 974 -0.54 -89.22 -29.73
C LEU A 974 -0.29 -88.67 -31.15
N SER A 975 -0.15 -89.54 -32.15
CA SER A 975 0.21 -89.14 -33.53
C SER A 975 -0.99 -88.69 -34.36
N GLN A 976 -2.18 -89.26 -34.12
CA GLN A 976 -3.43 -88.84 -34.76
C GLN A 976 -4.06 -87.62 -34.07
N SER A 977 -3.84 -87.42 -32.76
CA SER A 977 -4.23 -86.16 -32.07
C SER A 977 -3.41 -84.99 -32.61
N ARG A 978 -2.10 -85.14 -32.83
CA ARG A 978 -1.22 -84.05 -33.30
C ARG A 978 -1.63 -83.43 -34.64
N ILE A 979 -2.26 -84.17 -35.55
CA ILE A 979 -2.69 -83.65 -36.87
C ILE A 979 -4.02 -82.90 -36.74
N LYS A 980 -4.93 -83.34 -35.87
CA LYS A 980 -6.14 -82.59 -35.49
C LYS A 980 -5.82 -81.37 -34.61
N ASP A 981 -4.85 -81.48 -33.71
CA ASP A 981 -4.30 -80.39 -32.89
C ASP A 981 -3.58 -79.35 -33.77
N ALA A 982 -2.87 -79.77 -34.83
CA ALA A 982 -2.25 -78.86 -35.79
C ALA A 982 -3.28 -78.13 -36.66
N LEU A 983 -4.44 -78.75 -36.96
CA LEU A 983 -5.55 -78.11 -37.67
C LEU A 983 -6.32 -77.13 -36.75
N MET A 984 -6.51 -77.49 -35.48
CA MET A 984 -7.11 -76.63 -34.45
C MET A 984 -6.21 -75.44 -34.06
N ARG A 985 -4.88 -75.60 -34.12
CA ARG A 985 -3.87 -74.55 -33.85
C ARG A 985 -3.76 -73.49 -34.95
N ARG A 986 -4.23 -73.73 -36.17
CA ARG A 986 -4.22 -72.72 -37.26
C ARG A 986 -5.21 -71.57 -37.04
N ARG A 987 -6.14 -71.68 -36.09
CA ARG A 987 -7.19 -70.69 -35.81
C ARG A 987 -6.77 -69.58 -34.81
N ILE A 988 -5.55 -69.62 -34.23
CA ILE A 988 -5.12 -68.68 -33.18
C ILE A 988 -3.73 -68.11 -33.49
N THR A 989 -3.57 -66.78 -33.40
CA THR A 989 -2.29 -66.06 -33.50
C THR A 989 -1.54 -66.05 -32.16
N GLY A 990 -0.95 -67.19 -31.75
CA GLY A 990 -0.20 -67.30 -30.47
C GLY A 990 0.49 -68.66 -30.25
N GLY A 991 1.28 -68.78 -29.18
CA GLY A 991 2.05 -69.99 -28.82
C GLY A 991 1.95 -70.37 -27.34
N VAL A 992 1.94 -71.68 -27.04
CA VAL A 992 1.90 -72.21 -25.66
C VAL A 992 3.30 -72.14 -25.02
N LEU A 993 3.38 -71.64 -23.78
CA LEU A 993 4.58 -71.53 -22.98
C LEU A 993 4.82 -72.81 -22.18
N ASP A 994 5.77 -73.61 -22.65
CA ASP A 994 6.36 -74.72 -21.91
C ASP A 994 7.71 -74.30 -21.32
N SER A 995 8.20 -75.05 -20.33
CA SER A 995 9.53 -74.95 -19.70
C SER A 995 10.68 -74.69 -20.68
N ASN A 996 10.60 -75.28 -21.88
CA ASN A 996 11.59 -75.11 -22.95
C ASN A 996 11.43 -73.79 -23.73
N SER A 997 10.20 -73.38 -24.01
CA SER A 997 9.86 -72.13 -24.73
C SER A 997 10.12 -70.87 -23.89
N LEU A 998 10.19 -71.00 -22.56
CA LEU A 998 10.41 -69.86 -21.66
C LEU A 998 11.85 -69.30 -21.72
N ARG A 999 12.83 -70.13 -22.10
CA ARG A 999 14.24 -69.71 -22.23
C ARG A 999 14.47 -68.76 -23.41
N THR A 1000 13.62 -68.81 -24.43
CA THR A 1000 13.73 -68.01 -25.65
C THR A 1000 13.03 -66.64 -25.57
N LEU A 1001 12.44 -66.29 -24.42
CA LEU A 1001 11.70 -65.03 -24.22
C LEU A 1001 12.67 -63.84 -23.95
N ASN A 1002 12.39 -62.67 -24.55
CA ASN A 1002 13.22 -61.46 -24.46
C ASN A 1002 12.68 -60.50 -23.38
N ASP A 1003 13.54 -59.93 -22.52
CA ASP A 1003 13.15 -59.08 -21.37
C ASP A 1003 13.85 -57.70 -21.43
N ARG A 1004 13.11 -56.59 -21.32
CA ARG A 1004 13.63 -55.19 -21.42
C ARG A 1004 13.80 -54.56 -20.02
N ARG A 1005 14.80 -53.66 -19.84
CA ARG A 1005 15.08 -52.96 -18.56
C ARG A 1005 14.86 -51.44 -18.69
N ASP A 1006 14.15 -50.84 -17.72
CA ASP A 1006 13.70 -49.42 -17.74
C ASP A 1006 14.53 -48.46 -16.86
N LEU A 1007 14.36 -47.14 -17.07
CA LEU A 1007 15.03 -46.03 -16.34
C LEU A 1007 14.86 -46.07 -14.80
N PHE A 1008 13.77 -46.66 -14.30
CA PHE A 1008 13.45 -46.74 -12.87
C PHE A 1008 13.96 -48.02 -12.20
N TYR A 1009 14.83 -48.78 -12.88
CA TYR A 1009 15.48 -49.97 -12.32
C TYR A 1009 16.14 -49.78 -10.93
N PRO A 1010 16.85 -48.68 -10.58
CA PRO A 1010 17.43 -48.55 -9.24
C PRO A 1010 16.36 -48.47 -8.13
N PHE A 1011 15.18 -47.92 -8.40
CA PHE A 1011 14.08 -47.92 -7.43
C PHE A 1011 13.46 -49.32 -7.27
N SER A 1012 13.48 -50.15 -8.32
CA SER A 1012 13.03 -51.55 -8.25
C SER A 1012 13.93 -52.46 -7.39
N LEU A 1013 15.14 -52.00 -7.04
CA LEU A 1013 16.01 -52.68 -6.06
C LEU A 1013 15.57 -52.42 -4.61
N ILE A 1014 14.96 -51.26 -4.36
CA ILE A 1014 14.48 -50.85 -3.03
C ILE A 1014 13.04 -51.34 -2.82
N LEU A 1015 12.15 -51.19 -3.82
CA LEU A 1015 10.75 -51.64 -3.78
C LEU A 1015 10.52 -52.93 -4.54
N HIS A 1016 9.84 -53.90 -3.91
CA HIS A 1016 9.35 -55.07 -4.63
C HIS A 1016 8.22 -55.82 -3.91
N ASN A 1017 7.39 -56.50 -4.70
CA ASN A 1017 6.36 -57.39 -4.16
C ASN A 1017 7.01 -58.55 -3.39
N SER A 1018 6.59 -58.72 -2.14
CA SER A 1018 7.10 -59.71 -1.19
C SER A 1018 5.97 -60.61 -0.64
N LYS A 1019 6.35 -61.74 -0.02
CA LYS A 1019 5.43 -62.64 0.67
C LYS A 1019 4.96 -62.02 2.00
N PRO A 1020 3.73 -62.31 2.47
CA PRO A 1020 3.23 -61.79 3.76
C PRO A 1020 4.01 -62.32 4.97
N VAL A 1021 4.18 -61.50 6.02
CA VAL A 1021 4.97 -61.76 7.26
C VAL A 1021 4.07 -61.99 8.49
N GLY A 1022 2.77 -61.71 8.38
CA GLY A 1022 1.76 -62.17 9.34
C GLY A 1022 1.58 -61.38 10.64
N HIS A 1023 2.29 -60.26 10.84
CA HIS A 1023 2.16 -59.34 12.00
C HIS A 1023 1.63 -57.97 11.58
N GLN A 1024 0.33 -57.85 11.30
CA GLN A 1024 -0.27 -56.65 10.72
C GLN A 1024 -0.30 -55.44 11.69
N ASP A 1025 -0.49 -55.65 12.99
CA ASP A 1025 -0.67 -54.57 13.95
C ASP A 1025 0.64 -53.94 14.41
N LEU A 1026 1.65 -54.78 14.69
CA LEU A 1026 2.99 -54.32 15.07
C LEU A 1026 3.65 -53.50 13.95
N VAL A 1027 3.55 -53.98 12.71
CA VAL A 1027 4.10 -53.27 11.54
C VAL A 1027 3.39 -51.93 11.35
N GLY A 1028 2.07 -51.88 11.53
CA GLY A 1028 1.34 -50.62 11.42
C GLY A 1028 1.65 -49.61 12.54
N LEU A 1029 1.89 -50.05 13.78
CA LEU A 1029 2.32 -49.17 14.87
C LEU A 1029 3.68 -48.55 14.60
N VAL A 1030 4.65 -49.36 14.14
CA VAL A 1030 5.99 -48.87 13.78
C VAL A 1030 5.91 -47.87 12.63
N ILE A 1031 5.06 -48.13 11.63
CA ILE A 1031 4.84 -47.19 10.52
C ILE A 1031 4.27 -45.85 11.04
N SER A 1032 3.34 -45.85 12.00
CA SER A 1032 2.80 -44.61 12.60
C SER A 1032 3.86 -43.76 13.31
N ILE A 1033 4.76 -44.39 14.08
CA ILE A 1033 5.86 -43.69 14.75
C ILE A 1033 6.81 -43.07 13.70
N LEU A 1034 7.20 -43.86 12.71
CA LEU A 1034 8.12 -43.41 11.68
C LEU A 1034 7.51 -42.29 10.82
N LEU A 1035 6.21 -42.31 10.54
CA LEU A 1035 5.51 -41.26 9.80
C LEU A 1035 5.52 -39.91 10.55
N LEU A 1036 5.24 -39.93 11.86
CA LEU A 1036 5.28 -38.72 12.69
C LEU A 1036 6.71 -38.19 12.85
N ALA A 1037 7.69 -39.08 13.02
CA ALA A 1037 9.09 -38.71 13.07
C ALA A 1037 9.54 -38.04 11.77
N ASP A 1038 9.17 -38.60 10.61
CA ASP A 1038 9.50 -38.04 9.29
C ASP A 1038 8.88 -36.65 9.12
N PHE A 1039 7.60 -36.48 9.46
CA PHE A 1039 6.94 -35.18 9.41
C PHE A 1039 7.62 -34.12 10.30
N SER A 1040 7.97 -34.50 11.54
CA SER A 1040 8.64 -33.58 12.47
C SER A 1040 10.02 -33.15 11.99
N LEU A 1041 10.81 -34.08 11.44
CA LEU A 1041 12.13 -33.80 10.89
C LEU A 1041 12.04 -32.96 9.61
N VAL A 1042 11.06 -33.23 8.74
CA VAL A 1042 10.80 -32.41 7.55
C VAL A 1042 10.46 -30.96 7.97
N LEU A 1043 9.59 -30.77 8.97
CA LEU A 1043 9.24 -29.44 9.46
C LEU A 1043 10.46 -28.71 10.05
N LEU A 1044 11.31 -29.40 10.83
CA LEU A 1044 12.54 -28.83 11.37
C LEU A 1044 13.54 -28.47 10.26
N THR A 1045 13.71 -29.32 9.23
CA THR A 1045 14.55 -28.98 8.07
C THR A 1045 14.02 -27.76 7.31
N PHE A 1046 12.70 -27.63 7.16
CA PHE A 1046 12.13 -26.44 6.52
C PHE A 1046 12.32 -25.18 7.34
N LEU A 1047 12.14 -25.25 8.66
CA LEU A 1047 12.35 -24.12 9.54
C LEU A 1047 13.82 -23.70 9.57
N GLN A 1048 14.73 -24.66 9.51
CA GLN A 1048 16.16 -24.42 9.36
C GLN A 1048 16.49 -23.77 8.00
N LEU A 1049 15.99 -24.30 6.88
CA LEU A 1049 16.21 -23.70 5.56
C LEU A 1049 15.58 -22.30 5.43
N TYR A 1050 14.41 -22.09 6.04
CA TYR A 1050 13.74 -20.79 6.11
C TYR A 1050 14.59 -19.75 6.86
N SER A 1051 15.31 -20.19 7.90
CA SER A 1051 16.25 -19.32 8.61
C SER A 1051 17.45 -18.89 7.76
N TYR A 1052 17.83 -19.71 6.75
CA TYR A 1052 18.91 -19.38 5.81
C TYR A 1052 18.41 -18.45 4.69
N SER A 1053 17.41 -18.90 3.93
CA SER A 1053 16.83 -18.13 2.83
C SER A 1053 15.52 -18.76 2.35
N MET A 1054 14.57 -17.91 1.95
CA MET A 1054 13.39 -18.37 1.21
C MET A 1054 13.75 -19.06 -0.11
N VAL A 1055 14.87 -18.68 -0.73
CA VAL A 1055 15.34 -19.32 -1.99
C VAL A 1055 15.71 -20.77 -1.76
N ASP A 1056 16.33 -21.12 -0.63
CA ASP A 1056 16.71 -22.51 -0.32
C ASP A 1056 15.49 -23.39 -0.04
N VAL A 1057 14.47 -22.84 0.63
CA VAL A 1057 13.17 -23.50 0.81
C VAL A 1057 12.49 -23.76 -0.53
N LEU A 1058 12.47 -22.75 -1.42
CA LEU A 1058 11.90 -22.88 -2.75
C LEU A 1058 12.68 -23.89 -3.60
N LEU A 1059 14.01 -23.94 -3.49
CA LEU A 1059 14.85 -24.88 -4.24
C LEU A 1059 14.59 -26.34 -3.83
N VAL A 1060 14.47 -26.62 -2.52
CA VAL A 1060 14.10 -27.95 -2.00
C VAL A 1060 12.66 -28.33 -2.37
N LEU A 1061 11.74 -27.37 -2.43
CA LEU A 1061 10.35 -27.61 -2.84
C LEU A 1061 10.19 -27.80 -4.35
N PHE A 1062 10.97 -27.11 -5.19
CA PHE A 1062 10.75 -27.08 -6.64
C PHE A 1062 11.54 -28.12 -7.43
N ILE A 1063 12.61 -28.73 -6.89
CA ILE A 1063 13.37 -29.76 -7.62
C ILE A 1063 12.52 -31.00 -7.91
N LEU A 1064 11.84 -31.56 -6.90
CA LEU A 1064 10.71 -32.46 -7.11
C LEU A 1064 9.51 -31.90 -6.33
N PRO A 1065 8.58 -31.20 -7.01
CA PRO A 1065 7.39 -30.64 -6.35
C PRO A 1065 6.62 -31.74 -5.64
N LEU A 1066 6.15 -31.42 -4.42
CA LEU A 1066 5.42 -32.30 -3.51
C LEU A 1066 6.25 -33.45 -2.92
N GLY A 1067 7.46 -33.75 -3.42
CA GLY A 1067 8.22 -34.94 -3.05
C GLY A 1067 8.48 -35.09 -1.54
N ILE A 1068 8.87 -34.03 -0.84
CA ILE A 1068 9.18 -34.09 0.60
C ILE A 1068 7.95 -33.92 1.51
N LEU A 1069 6.84 -33.38 1.01
CA LEU A 1069 5.63 -33.08 1.80
C LEU A 1069 4.52 -34.12 1.64
N SER A 1070 4.41 -34.75 0.47
CA SER A 1070 3.37 -35.75 0.15
C SER A 1070 3.51 -37.12 0.83
N PRO A 1071 4.68 -37.60 1.31
CA PRO A 1071 4.78 -38.90 1.96
C PRO A 1071 3.91 -38.99 3.22
N PHE A 1072 3.86 -37.94 4.03
CA PHE A 1072 3.05 -37.91 5.25
C PHE A 1072 1.54 -38.07 5.01
N PRO A 1073 0.88 -37.23 4.18
CA PRO A 1073 -0.55 -37.40 3.90
C PRO A 1073 -0.84 -38.70 3.13
N ALA A 1074 0.05 -39.15 2.24
CA ALA A 1074 -0.09 -40.43 1.57
C ALA A 1074 -0.01 -41.61 2.56
N GLY A 1075 0.89 -41.56 3.53
CA GLY A 1075 1.07 -42.57 4.57
C GLY A 1075 -0.10 -42.64 5.54
N ILE A 1076 -0.63 -41.50 5.99
CA ILE A 1076 -1.85 -41.44 6.81
C ILE A 1076 -3.05 -41.98 6.03
N ASN A 1077 -3.23 -41.55 4.78
CA ASN A 1077 -4.34 -42.03 3.96
C ASN A 1077 -4.26 -43.55 3.71
N ALA A 1078 -3.04 -44.09 3.53
CA ALA A 1078 -2.83 -45.54 3.46
C ALA A 1078 -3.21 -46.24 4.78
N LEU A 1079 -2.80 -45.70 5.93
CA LEU A 1079 -3.01 -46.30 7.25
C LEU A 1079 -4.49 -46.30 7.71
N PHE A 1080 -5.25 -45.26 7.34
CA PHE A 1080 -6.65 -45.05 7.78
C PHE A 1080 -7.71 -45.44 6.73
N SER A 1081 -7.30 -45.95 5.57
CA SER A 1081 -8.25 -46.34 4.53
C SER A 1081 -8.97 -47.65 4.86
N HIS A 1082 -10.30 -47.66 4.66
CA HIS A 1082 -11.14 -48.85 4.84
C HIS A 1082 -10.96 -49.84 3.69
N GLY A 1083 -10.86 -51.12 4.05
CA GLY A 1083 -10.81 -52.24 3.12
C GLY A 1083 -9.38 -52.59 2.66
N PRO A 1084 -9.00 -53.88 2.70
CA PRO A 1084 -7.63 -54.34 2.44
C PRO A 1084 -7.10 -53.99 1.03
N ARG A 1085 -7.97 -53.99 0.02
CA ARG A 1085 -7.57 -53.70 -1.38
C ARG A 1085 -7.30 -52.21 -1.62
N ARG A 1086 -8.11 -51.33 -1.02
CA ARG A 1086 -7.95 -49.88 -1.17
C ARG A 1086 -6.73 -49.38 -0.39
N SER A 1087 -6.50 -49.92 0.80
CA SER A 1087 -5.33 -49.59 1.62
C SER A 1087 -4.04 -50.09 1.00
N ALA A 1088 -4.03 -51.28 0.40
CA ALA A 1088 -2.87 -51.78 -0.35
C ALA A 1088 -2.47 -50.85 -1.51
N GLY A 1089 -3.46 -50.40 -2.31
CA GLY A 1089 -3.21 -49.47 -3.41
C GLY A 1089 -2.66 -48.12 -2.95
N LEU A 1090 -3.18 -47.58 -1.84
CA LEU A 1090 -2.69 -46.32 -1.26
C LEU A 1090 -1.32 -46.47 -0.61
N ALA A 1091 -1.03 -47.61 0.03
CA ALA A 1091 0.28 -47.92 0.61
C ALA A 1091 1.37 -48.05 -0.47
N ARG A 1092 1.06 -48.63 -1.63
CA ARG A 1092 1.95 -48.63 -2.80
C ARG A 1092 2.29 -47.22 -3.27
N VAL A 1093 1.29 -46.32 -3.33
CA VAL A 1093 1.49 -44.90 -3.69
C VAL A 1093 2.35 -44.18 -2.64
N TYR A 1094 2.14 -44.46 -1.34
CA TYR A 1094 2.99 -43.94 -0.27
C TYR A 1094 4.46 -44.40 -0.42
N ALA A 1095 4.70 -45.67 -0.73
CA ALA A 1095 6.05 -46.20 -0.94
C ALA A 1095 6.80 -45.46 -2.07
N LEU A 1096 6.09 -45.15 -3.17
CA LEU A 1096 6.66 -44.36 -4.27
C LEU A 1096 6.98 -42.92 -3.84
N TRP A 1097 6.06 -42.25 -3.14
CA TRP A 1097 6.31 -40.90 -2.65
C TRP A 1097 7.51 -40.84 -1.70
N ASN A 1098 7.61 -41.80 -0.77
CA ASN A 1098 8.72 -41.88 0.16
C ASN A 1098 10.08 -42.00 -0.54
N ILE A 1099 10.20 -42.83 -1.58
CA ILE A 1099 11.47 -42.97 -2.33
C ILE A 1099 11.77 -41.74 -3.18
N THR A 1100 10.76 -41.16 -3.82
CA THR A 1100 10.97 -39.92 -4.60
C THR A 1100 11.45 -38.77 -3.73
N SER A 1101 11.05 -38.74 -2.44
CA SER A 1101 11.44 -37.71 -1.49
C SER A 1101 12.94 -37.72 -1.11
N LEU A 1102 13.67 -38.82 -1.36
CA LEU A 1102 15.11 -38.90 -1.10
C LEU A 1102 15.91 -37.89 -1.91
N VAL A 1103 15.47 -37.57 -3.13
CA VAL A 1103 16.13 -36.57 -3.99
C VAL A 1103 16.07 -35.19 -3.32
N ASN A 1104 14.94 -34.81 -2.73
CA ASN A 1104 14.79 -33.51 -2.05
C ASN A 1104 15.62 -33.43 -0.76
N VAL A 1105 15.79 -34.56 -0.07
CA VAL A 1105 16.67 -34.63 1.13
C VAL A 1105 18.14 -34.39 0.74
N VAL A 1106 18.60 -34.95 -0.38
CA VAL A 1106 19.96 -34.71 -0.90
C VAL A 1106 20.16 -33.24 -1.27
N VAL A 1107 19.15 -32.60 -1.86
CA VAL A 1107 19.18 -31.17 -2.17
C VAL A 1107 19.28 -30.33 -0.90
N ALA A 1108 18.44 -30.60 0.11
CA ALA A 1108 18.47 -29.89 1.38
C ALA A 1108 19.85 -29.95 2.05
N PHE A 1109 20.53 -31.10 1.93
CA PHE A 1109 21.91 -31.27 2.39
C PHE A 1109 22.90 -30.38 1.63
N ILE A 1110 22.77 -30.27 0.31
CA ILE A 1110 23.61 -29.40 -0.53
C ILE A 1110 23.38 -27.91 -0.20
N CYS A 1111 22.13 -27.48 -0.01
CA CYS A 1111 21.80 -26.10 0.40
C CYS A 1111 22.48 -25.72 1.73
N GLY A 1112 22.37 -26.60 2.74
CA GLY A 1112 23.03 -26.38 4.04
C GLY A 1112 24.55 -26.25 3.91
N PHE A 1113 25.17 -27.08 3.06
CA PHE A 1113 26.62 -27.03 2.83
C PHE A 1113 27.08 -25.73 2.15
N VAL A 1114 26.32 -25.22 1.18
CA VAL A 1114 26.63 -23.96 0.47
C VAL A 1114 26.53 -22.76 1.42
N HIS A 1115 25.50 -22.69 2.25
CA HIS A 1115 25.31 -21.59 3.20
C HIS A 1115 26.42 -21.54 4.25
N TYR A 1116 26.82 -22.70 4.78
CA TYR A 1116 27.95 -22.82 5.71
C TYR A 1116 29.25 -22.25 5.11
N LYS A 1117 29.51 -22.53 3.84
CA LYS A 1117 30.70 -22.02 3.13
C LYS A 1117 30.63 -20.51 2.82
N SER A 1118 29.43 -19.93 2.71
CA SER A 1118 29.25 -18.49 2.43
C SER A 1118 29.42 -17.62 3.68
N SER A 1119 28.97 -18.08 4.86
CA SER A 1119 29.03 -17.32 6.11
C SER A 1119 30.47 -17.02 6.55
N THR A 1120 31.40 -17.93 6.28
CA THR A 1120 32.83 -17.80 6.66
C THR A 1120 33.60 -16.72 5.89
N LYS A 1121 33.04 -16.12 4.82
CA LYS A 1121 33.76 -15.14 3.97
C LYS A 1121 33.51 -13.67 4.31
N THR A 1122 32.55 -13.33 5.17
CA THR A 1122 32.06 -11.94 5.33
C THR A 1122 32.52 -11.17 6.57
N HIS A 1123 33.35 -11.72 7.47
CA HIS A 1123 33.85 -10.97 8.64
C HIS A 1123 35.35 -11.18 8.91
N PRO A 1124 36.19 -10.13 8.81
CA PRO A 1124 37.57 -10.15 9.31
C PRO A 1124 37.69 -9.36 10.61
N SER A 1125 37.09 -9.83 11.72
CA SER A 1125 37.46 -9.37 13.09
C SER A 1125 36.68 -10.09 14.20
N VAL A 1126 36.78 -11.41 14.32
CA VAL A 1126 36.44 -12.10 15.59
C VAL A 1126 37.43 -13.25 15.79
N GLN A 1127 38.00 -13.35 16.99
CA GLN A 1127 38.97 -14.37 17.40
C GLN A 1127 38.47 -15.81 17.14
N PRO A 1128 39.32 -16.72 16.63
CA PRO A 1128 38.88 -18.00 16.09
C PRO A 1128 38.88 -19.18 17.09
N TRP A 1129 38.81 -18.96 18.41
CA TRP A 1129 38.78 -20.07 19.37
C TRP A 1129 37.81 -19.81 20.53
N ASN A 1130 36.55 -20.22 20.31
CA ASN A 1130 35.73 -20.83 21.36
C ASN A 1130 34.77 -21.80 20.66
N LEU A 1131 34.83 -23.08 21.04
CA LEU A 1131 33.95 -24.15 20.57
C LEU A 1131 32.56 -23.99 21.21
N GLY A 1132 31.90 -22.85 20.94
CA GLY A 1132 30.56 -22.49 21.41
C GLY A 1132 29.57 -22.53 20.27
N THR A 1133 28.98 -23.71 20.07
CA THR A 1133 27.59 -24.04 19.69
C THR A 1133 26.71 -23.19 18.75
N ASP A 1134 27.14 -22.13 18.05
CA ASP A 1134 26.14 -21.29 17.31
C ASP A 1134 26.18 -21.38 15.77
N GLU A 1135 27.17 -22.03 15.13
CA GLU A 1135 27.23 -22.10 13.64
C GLU A 1135 27.53 -23.48 13.02
N SER A 1136 27.68 -24.57 13.80
CA SER A 1136 28.19 -25.87 13.29
C SER A 1136 27.15 -26.99 13.03
N SER A 1137 25.88 -26.78 13.35
CA SER A 1137 24.86 -27.86 13.40
C SER A 1137 24.01 -28.05 12.13
N TRP A 1138 24.46 -27.58 10.96
CA TRP A 1138 23.60 -27.52 9.76
C TRP A 1138 23.25 -28.89 9.12
N TRP A 1139 24.05 -29.93 9.37
CA TRP A 1139 23.97 -31.25 8.71
C TRP A 1139 23.10 -32.29 9.45
N LEU A 1140 22.68 -31.98 10.69
CA LEU A 1140 22.03 -32.95 11.59
C LEU A 1140 20.66 -33.43 11.07
N PHE A 1141 19.80 -32.49 10.66
CA PHE A 1141 18.42 -32.82 10.28
C PHE A 1141 18.30 -33.52 8.91
N PRO A 1142 19.02 -33.11 7.83
CA PRO A 1142 18.93 -33.80 6.54
C PRO A 1142 19.48 -35.23 6.55
N THR A 1143 20.53 -35.50 7.33
CA THR A 1143 21.09 -36.86 7.46
C THR A 1143 20.15 -37.80 8.20
N GLY A 1144 19.47 -37.31 9.25
CA GLY A 1144 18.42 -38.06 9.95
C GLY A 1144 17.25 -38.48 9.03
N LEU A 1145 16.80 -37.58 8.14
CA LEU A 1145 15.73 -37.88 7.18
C LEU A 1145 16.10 -38.98 6.18
N MET A 1146 17.34 -39.00 5.69
CA MET A 1146 17.78 -40.01 4.71
C MET A 1146 17.70 -41.44 5.26
N VAL A 1147 18.15 -41.63 6.51
CA VAL A 1147 18.13 -42.94 7.18
C VAL A 1147 16.69 -43.40 7.42
N LEU A 1148 15.84 -42.48 7.91
CA LEU A 1148 14.46 -42.77 8.25
C LEU A 1148 13.64 -43.26 7.04
N LYS A 1149 13.80 -42.60 5.89
CA LYS A 1149 13.07 -42.93 4.66
C LYS A 1149 13.41 -44.30 4.08
N CYS A 1150 14.68 -44.73 4.18
CA CYS A 1150 15.09 -46.06 3.72
C CYS A 1150 14.45 -47.19 4.56
N ILE A 1151 14.35 -46.99 5.88
CA ILE A 1151 13.70 -47.94 6.79
C ILE A 1151 12.20 -48.03 6.50
N GLN A 1152 11.55 -46.89 6.27
CA GLN A 1152 10.13 -46.82 5.94
C GLN A 1152 9.79 -47.61 4.66
N ALA A 1153 10.59 -47.51 3.60
CA ALA A 1153 10.30 -48.19 2.32
C ALA A 1153 10.15 -49.71 2.47
N ARG A 1154 11.02 -50.35 3.29
CA ARG A 1154 10.98 -51.81 3.52
C ARG A 1154 9.78 -52.26 4.35
N LEU A 1155 9.42 -51.49 5.37
CA LEU A 1155 8.27 -51.79 6.22
C LEU A 1155 6.95 -51.69 5.46
N VAL A 1156 6.85 -50.76 4.50
CA VAL A 1156 5.66 -50.60 3.66
C VAL A 1156 5.46 -51.78 2.72
N ASP A 1157 6.52 -52.34 2.13
CA ASP A 1157 6.40 -53.53 1.27
C ASP A 1157 5.82 -54.74 2.02
N TRP A 1158 6.23 -54.94 3.28
CA TRP A 1158 5.64 -55.98 4.13
C TRP A 1158 4.18 -55.68 4.49
N HIS A 1159 3.84 -54.40 4.68
CA HIS A 1159 2.48 -53.99 4.94
C HIS A 1159 1.56 -54.24 3.74
N VAL A 1160 1.97 -53.88 2.52
CA VAL A 1160 1.23 -54.15 1.27
C VAL A 1160 1.00 -55.65 1.09
N ALA A 1161 2.01 -56.49 1.38
CA ALA A 1161 1.89 -57.94 1.29
C ALA A 1161 0.87 -58.55 2.23
N ASN A 1162 0.79 -58.05 3.47
CA ASN A 1162 -0.21 -58.53 4.44
C ASN A 1162 -1.64 -58.09 4.05
N LEU A 1163 -1.79 -56.94 3.39
CA LEU A 1163 -3.11 -56.42 2.99
C LEU A 1163 -3.69 -57.13 1.75
N GLU A 1164 -2.88 -57.46 0.76
CA GLU A 1164 -3.37 -58.04 -0.51
C GLU A 1164 -3.71 -59.53 -0.42
N ILE A 1165 -3.08 -60.26 0.50
CA ILE A 1165 -3.20 -61.71 0.62
C ILE A 1165 -3.60 -62.04 2.06
N GLN A 1166 -4.90 -62.28 2.24
CA GLN A 1166 -5.49 -62.63 3.54
C GLN A 1166 -5.40 -64.14 3.79
N ASP A 1167 -5.68 -64.95 2.77
CA ASP A 1167 -5.58 -66.40 2.87
C ASP A 1167 -4.14 -66.87 2.55
N ARG A 1168 -3.51 -67.45 3.56
CA ARG A 1168 -2.13 -67.97 3.47
C ARG A 1168 -2.07 -69.35 2.81
N ALA A 1169 -3.18 -70.10 2.78
CA ALA A 1169 -3.25 -71.43 2.16
C ALA A 1169 -3.02 -71.37 0.64
N VAL A 1170 -3.18 -70.20 0.03
CA VAL A 1170 -2.92 -69.95 -1.40
C VAL A 1170 -1.42 -70.10 -1.76
N TYR A 1171 -0.52 -69.94 -0.79
CA TYR A 1171 0.91 -70.22 -0.95
C TYR A 1171 1.32 -71.61 -0.44
N SER A 1172 0.37 -72.48 -0.12
CA SER A 1172 0.65 -73.87 0.25
C SER A 1172 1.29 -74.61 -0.93
N ASN A 1173 2.27 -75.46 -0.63
CA ASN A 1173 2.87 -76.34 -1.63
C ASN A 1173 2.07 -77.65 -1.81
N ASP A 1174 1.14 -77.96 -0.89
CA ASP A 1174 0.32 -79.17 -0.92
C ASP A 1174 -1.03 -78.89 -1.63
N PRO A 1175 -1.34 -79.58 -2.76
CA PRO A 1175 -2.56 -79.33 -3.53
C PRO A 1175 -3.83 -79.65 -2.75
N ASN A 1176 -3.79 -80.61 -1.84
CA ASN A 1176 -4.94 -80.95 -0.99
C ASN A 1176 -5.29 -79.83 -0.01
N ILE A 1177 -4.28 -79.18 0.61
CA ILE A 1177 -4.49 -78.04 1.51
C ILE A 1177 -5.00 -76.83 0.73
N PHE A 1178 -4.52 -76.66 -0.50
CA PHE A 1178 -4.96 -75.60 -1.39
C PHE A 1178 -6.46 -75.70 -1.77
N TRP A 1179 -6.96 -76.91 -2.05
CA TRP A 1179 -8.37 -77.14 -2.46
C TRP A 1179 -9.35 -77.34 -1.30
N GLN A 1180 -8.90 -77.67 -0.09
CA GLN A 1180 -9.77 -77.90 1.09
C GLN A 1180 -10.23 -76.61 1.80
N SER A 1181 -9.52 -75.52 1.57
CA SER A 1181 -9.71 -74.21 2.20
C SER A 1181 -10.61 -73.32 1.39
#